data_AF-A0A3N1J4M9-F1
#
_entry.id   AF-A0A3N1J4M9-F1
#
_cell.length_a   1.000
_cell.length_b   1.000
_cell.length_c   1.000
_cell.angle_alpha   90.00
_cell.angle_beta   90.00
_cell.angle_gamma   90.00
#
_symmetry.space_group_name_H-M   'P 1'
#
loop_
_entity.id
_entity.type
_entity.pdbx_description
1 polymer ?
#
loop_
_entity_poly.entity_id
_entity_poly.type
_entity_poly.pdbx_seq_one_letter_code
_entity_poly.pdbx_strand_id
1 'polypeptide(L)'
;MLTDMTTYPIPVTDRGDRAHSGAPTRRRAAARLFLGEREDARWLRPAFWLLLVVTAVVYLWNLSESGYANSFYAAAVQAGTKSWEAFFFGSLDSSNFITVDKPPASLWVMVISVRLFGFSSFSLLLPQALMAVGSVALVWGTVRRTLVRLGSTTANVGALLAGFVVAATPAAALMFRFDNPDALLVLLMTAGAYCTVRALPRGSWKWIALAGVALGFAFLTKMLQGLLVLPAFGIVYLIAARTTWPKRIVGLLIAAGSLVVGAGWWVLAVALWPADARPYIGGSTNNTVLDLVFGYNGLGRIFGGSGNGGGATGGTAGSSFGGSTGLDRLFSSEMGLEISWLLPAALVALVLGLVVVGRRKLSDPVRAGLVLWGGWLIVTGLVFSYMSGTIHPYYTVALTPAIAGLVGTGGALLWHARDRMRGRMGLAAMIGVTAFWGWCLLNENPTWLPWLRWVMLAGGLLSAIAVIVGSVPSLRKLVAVGVLAGTLFGLTGTTAYAVATTTVAHTGSIPSVGPSGSSGSGLGGGMPGGSGGPGGTAPGSDTDGSDSTGSDSTGSDSAGPPAMPDGTSDAESGTGLPAGGDATGGGGESASTSSALAKLLEATDTKWAAAVDGSQSAAQLELDTDTAVMAIGGWSSDPTPTLAEFEADVAAGDISYYISSGTGGGMASGSSTASAISAWVAANYSATTVGGQTVYDLSSGE
;
A
#
# COMPACT_ATOMS: atom_id res chain seq x y z
N MET A 1 21.13 -45.47 21.44
CA MET A 1 20.86 -44.47 22.49
C MET A 1 20.81 -43.07 21.88
N LEU A 2 19.92 -42.86 20.89
CA LEU A 2 19.98 -41.76 19.91
C LEU A 2 18.58 -41.23 19.57
N THR A 3 17.68 -41.23 20.54
CA THR A 3 16.27 -40.86 20.38
C THR A 3 15.77 -40.28 21.69
N ASP A 4 16.12 -39.04 21.97
CA ASP A 4 15.30 -38.13 22.78
C ASP A 4 15.87 -36.72 22.67
N MET A 5 15.01 -35.71 22.68
CA MET A 5 15.29 -34.26 22.48
C MET A 5 15.14 -33.71 21.05
N THR A 6 14.09 -34.12 20.32
CA THR A 6 13.62 -33.44 19.09
C THR A 6 12.22 -32.82 19.21
N THR A 7 11.64 -32.68 20.40
CA THR A 7 10.30 -32.12 20.56
C THR A 7 10.29 -30.60 20.43
N TYR A 8 9.45 -30.11 19.52
CA TYR A 8 8.88 -28.76 19.59
C TYR A 8 8.04 -28.72 20.88
N PRO A 9 8.08 -27.66 21.72
CA PRO A 9 7.04 -27.50 22.72
C PRO A 9 5.74 -27.30 21.94
N ILE A 10 4.93 -28.35 21.88
CA ILE A 10 3.56 -28.25 21.39
C ILE A 10 2.87 -27.29 22.37
N PRO A 11 2.35 -26.12 21.94
CA PRO A 11 1.50 -25.30 22.79
C PRO A 11 0.44 -26.19 23.42
N VAL A 12 0.09 -26.02 24.69
CA VAL A 12 -0.73 -27.01 25.43
C VAL A 12 -2.06 -27.28 24.71
N THR A 13 -2.52 -26.35 23.87
CA THR A 13 -3.70 -26.46 22.99
C THR A 13 -3.64 -27.57 21.94
N ASP A 14 -2.46 -28.06 21.56
CA ASP A 14 -2.26 -29.06 20.49
C ASP A 14 -1.83 -30.45 21.03
N ARG A 15 -1.85 -30.65 22.36
CA ARG A 15 -1.63 -31.98 22.97
C ARG A 15 -2.92 -32.79 22.85
N GLY A 16 -3.00 -33.62 21.80
CA GLY A 16 -3.90 -34.78 21.81
C GLY A 16 -3.53 -35.68 23.00
N ASP A 17 -4.55 -36.11 23.72
CA ASP A 17 -4.46 -36.76 25.03
C ASP A 17 -3.35 -37.81 25.14
N ARG A 18 -2.42 -37.57 26.07
CA ARG A 18 -1.71 -38.64 26.76
C ARG A 18 -1.69 -38.32 28.24
N ALA A 19 -2.57 -39.02 28.94
CA ALA A 19 -2.65 -39.05 30.39
C ALA A 19 -1.35 -39.64 30.96
N HIS A 20 -0.62 -38.84 31.73
CA HIS A 20 0.21 -39.34 32.82
C HIS A 20 -0.12 -38.54 34.09
N SER A 21 -0.24 -39.31 35.17
CA SER A 21 -0.81 -39.05 36.47
C SER A 21 -0.11 -37.94 37.25
N GLY A 22 -0.93 -37.02 37.77
CA GLY A 22 -0.53 -35.84 38.56
C GLY A 22 -1.26 -34.61 38.05
N ALA A 23 -2.59 -34.56 38.21
CA ALA A 23 -3.46 -33.56 37.56
C ALA A 23 -3.04 -32.12 37.90
N PRO A 24 -2.39 -31.36 36.99
CA PRO A 24 -2.26 -29.94 37.18
C PRO A 24 -3.64 -29.38 36.85
N THR A 25 -4.37 -28.89 37.85
CA THR A 25 -5.71 -28.30 37.68
C THR A 25 -5.70 -27.28 36.54
N ARG A 26 -6.08 -27.70 35.34
CA ARG A 26 -6.07 -26.86 34.14
C ARG A 26 -6.84 -25.56 34.46
N ARG A 27 -6.24 -24.36 34.23
CA ARG A 27 -6.99 -23.08 34.38
C ARG A 27 -8.32 -23.22 33.63
N ARG A 28 -9.43 -22.74 34.21
CA ARG A 28 -10.73 -22.71 33.53
C ARG A 28 -10.59 -22.02 32.16
N ALA A 29 -11.38 -22.43 31.16
CA ALA A 29 -11.24 -21.94 29.79
C ALA A 29 -11.24 -20.40 29.70
N ALA A 30 -12.15 -19.75 30.42
CA ALA A 30 -12.20 -18.29 30.56
C ALA A 30 -10.89 -17.71 31.15
N ALA A 31 -10.36 -18.30 32.21
CA ALA A 31 -9.10 -17.85 32.81
C ALA A 31 -7.88 -18.01 31.88
N ARG A 32 -7.88 -18.99 30.96
CA ARG A 32 -6.81 -19.10 29.95
C ARG A 32 -6.95 -18.07 28.84
N LEU A 33 -8.18 -17.75 28.46
CA LEU A 33 -8.47 -16.73 27.46
C LEU A 33 -7.93 -15.36 27.90
N PHE A 34 -8.16 -15.01 29.18
CA PHE A 34 -7.78 -13.70 29.74
C PHE A 34 -6.36 -13.65 30.33
N LEU A 35 -5.90 -14.69 31.01
CA LEU A 35 -4.64 -14.66 31.77
C LEU A 35 -3.52 -15.52 31.15
N GLY A 36 -3.76 -16.14 30.00
CA GLY A 36 -2.79 -17.01 29.32
C GLY A 36 -2.63 -18.39 29.98
N GLU A 37 -1.66 -19.15 29.50
CA GLU A 37 -1.31 -20.45 30.10
C GLU A 37 -0.77 -20.25 31.54
N ARG A 38 -0.79 -21.30 32.38
CA ARG A 38 -0.32 -21.17 33.78
C ARG A 38 1.16 -20.78 33.87
N GLU A 39 1.93 -21.14 32.86
CA GLU A 39 3.36 -20.86 32.72
C GLU A 39 3.63 -19.42 32.22
N ASP A 40 2.60 -18.72 31.72
CA ASP A 40 2.71 -17.35 31.28
C ASP A 40 2.61 -16.38 32.48
N ALA A 41 3.42 -15.32 32.46
CA ALA A 41 3.21 -14.20 33.38
C ALA A 41 1.82 -13.61 33.16
N ARG A 42 1.08 -13.37 34.25
CA ARG A 42 -0.35 -13.02 34.23
C ARG A 42 -0.69 -11.77 33.41
N TRP A 43 0.28 -10.88 33.19
CA TRP A 43 0.13 -9.63 32.45
C TRP A 43 0.30 -9.79 30.92
N LEU A 44 0.89 -10.87 30.42
CA LEU A 44 1.22 -11.01 28.99
C LEU A 44 -0.03 -11.11 28.12
N ARG A 45 -1.03 -11.87 28.58
CA ARG A 45 -2.29 -12.04 27.84
C ARG A 45 -3.17 -10.78 27.91
N PRO A 46 -3.34 -10.11 29.06
CA PRO A 46 -3.91 -8.77 29.11
C PRO A 46 -3.20 -7.75 28.22
N ALA A 47 -1.85 -7.75 28.18
CA ALA A 47 -1.09 -6.84 27.32
C ALA A 47 -1.35 -7.10 25.82
N PHE A 48 -1.52 -8.36 25.42
CA PHE A 48 -1.94 -8.69 24.06
C PHE A 48 -3.34 -8.16 23.74
N TRP A 49 -4.32 -8.34 24.64
CA TRP A 49 -5.65 -7.78 24.45
C TRP A 49 -5.65 -6.26 24.43
N LEU A 50 -4.87 -5.63 25.32
CA LEU A 50 -4.69 -4.19 25.34
C LEU A 50 -4.11 -3.69 24.02
N LEU A 51 -3.09 -4.37 23.48
CA LEU A 51 -2.54 -4.03 22.16
C LEU A 51 -3.62 -4.05 21.07
N LEU A 52 -4.43 -5.12 21.00
CA LEU A 52 -5.51 -5.20 20.00
C LEU A 52 -6.59 -4.13 20.20
N VAL A 53 -6.97 -3.84 21.44
CA VAL A 53 -7.94 -2.80 21.77
C VAL A 53 -7.39 -1.42 21.40
N VAL A 54 -6.13 -1.13 21.74
CA VAL A 54 -5.50 0.14 21.38
C VAL A 54 -5.40 0.28 19.86
N THR A 55 -4.98 -0.76 19.13
CA THR A 55 -4.99 -0.75 17.66
C THR A 55 -6.40 -0.47 17.11
N ALA A 56 -7.42 -1.15 17.64
CA ALA A 56 -8.80 -0.94 17.23
C ALA A 56 -9.26 0.51 17.50
N VAL A 57 -8.99 1.03 18.69
CA VAL A 57 -9.35 2.41 19.05
C VAL A 57 -8.65 3.39 18.11
N VAL A 58 -7.33 3.30 17.93
CA VAL A 58 -6.57 4.25 17.09
C VAL A 58 -7.05 4.21 15.63
N TYR A 59 -7.35 3.03 15.08
CA TYR A 59 -7.74 2.92 13.67
C TYR A 59 -9.25 3.07 13.43
N LEU A 60 -10.10 2.99 14.45
CA LEU A 60 -11.53 3.31 14.33
C LEU A 60 -11.85 4.75 14.74
N TRP A 61 -10.95 5.42 15.47
CA TRP A 61 -11.16 6.78 15.94
C TRP A 61 -11.25 7.75 14.77
N ASN A 62 -12.33 8.55 14.71
CA ASN A 62 -12.57 9.51 13.63
C ASN A 62 -12.39 8.92 12.22
N LEU A 63 -12.80 7.67 12.01
CA LEU A 63 -12.53 6.94 10.77
C LEU A 63 -13.09 7.62 9.51
N SER A 64 -14.18 8.38 9.64
CA SER A 64 -14.83 9.09 8.53
C SER A 64 -14.15 10.38 8.11
N GLU A 65 -13.06 10.80 8.77
CA GLU A 65 -12.37 12.06 8.47
C GLU A 65 -11.85 12.14 7.03
N SER A 66 -11.46 11.01 6.45
CA SER A 66 -11.02 10.88 5.06
C SER A 66 -12.16 10.87 4.03
N GLY A 67 -13.42 11.05 4.44
CA GLY A 67 -14.56 10.92 3.53
C GLY A 67 -14.56 9.55 2.83
N TYR A 68 -14.70 9.55 1.50
CA TYR A 68 -14.63 8.33 0.70
C TYR A 68 -13.20 7.89 0.34
N ALA A 69 -12.17 8.50 0.93
CA ALA A 69 -10.76 8.16 0.71
C ALA A 69 -10.40 8.16 -0.78
N ASN A 70 -10.38 7.00 -1.44
CA ASN A 70 -10.22 6.88 -2.89
C ASN A 70 -11.57 6.74 -3.59
N SER A 71 -12.03 7.84 -4.21
CA SER A 71 -13.27 7.91 -5.00
C SER A 71 -13.45 6.74 -5.97
N PHE A 72 -12.38 6.31 -6.64
CA PHE A 72 -12.38 5.20 -7.59
C PHE A 72 -12.87 3.87 -7.01
N TYR A 73 -12.39 3.50 -5.81
CA TYR A 73 -12.80 2.26 -5.17
C TYR A 73 -14.11 2.44 -4.40
N ALA A 74 -14.37 3.62 -3.85
CA ALA A 74 -15.63 3.94 -3.20
C ALA A 74 -16.83 3.87 -4.15
N ALA A 75 -16.69 4.39 -5.38
CA ALA A 75 -17.71 4.30 -6.44
C ALA A 75 -18.01 2.83 -6.81
N ALA A 76 -16.97 2.02 -7.01
CA ALA A 76 -17.14 0.59 -7.25
C ALA A 76 -17.84 -0.15 -6.10
N VAL A 77 -17.59 0.27 -4.84
CA VAL A 77 -18.32 -0.25 -3.68
C VAL A 77 -19.78 0.19 -3.72
N GLN A 78 -20.08 1.46 -4.02
CA GLN A 78 -21.45 1.96 -4.18
C GLN A 78 -22.19 1.18 -5.27
N ALA A 79 -21.58 1.01 -6.45
CA ALA A 79 -22.09 0.20 -7.55
C ALA A 79 -22.40 -1.24 -7.13
N GLY A 80 -21.46 -1.88 -6.42
CA GLY A 80 -21.64 -3.22 -5.88
C GLY A 80 -22.75 -3.33 -4.84
N THR A 81 -23.23 -2.24 -4.24
CA THR A 81 -24.39 -2.27 -3.34
C THR A 81 -25.71 -2.26 -4.09
N LYS A 82 -25.73 -1.68 -5.28
CA LYS A 82 -26.90 -1.59 -6.17
C LYS A 82 -27.04 -2.82 -7.07
N SER A 83 -25.92 -3.39 -7.54
CA SER A 83 -25.90 -4.53 -8.46
C SER A 83 -25.05 -5.69 -7.94
N TRP A 84 -25.60 -6.90 -7.98
CA TRP A 84 -24.84 -8.13 -7.68
C TRP A 84 -23.81 -8.47 -8.75
N GLU A 85 -24.03 -8.05 -9.99
CA GLU A 85 -23.05 -8.20 -11.07
C GLU A 85 -21.87 -7.26 -10.85
N ALA A 86 -22.14 -5.99 -10.55
CA ALA A 86 -21.10 -5.03 -10.17
C ALA A 86 -20.31 -5.50 -8.95
N PHE A 87 -21.00 -6.07 -7.95
CA PHE A 87 -20.34 -6.71 -6.80
C PHE A 87 -19.43 -7.86 -7.21
N PHE A 88 -19.89 -8.76 -8.10
CA PHE A 88 -19.13 -9.93 -8.51
C PHE A 88 -17.87 -9.57 -9.29
N PHE A 89 -17.97 -8.62 -10.23
CA PHE A 89 -16.86 -8.22 -11.09
C PHE A 89 -15.94 -7.14 -10.49
N GLY A 90 -16.46 -6.32 -9.58
CA GLY A 90 -15.77 -5.11 -9.14
C GLY A 90 -15.93 -3.96 -10.15
N SER A 91 -17.14 -3.79 -10.66
CA SER A 91 -17.48 -2.75 -11.63
C SER A 91 -17.46 -1.37 -11.00
N LEU A 92 -17.01 -0.38 -11.76
CA LEU A 92 -16.96 1.01 -11.35
C LEU A 92 -18.37 1.55 -11.09
N ASP A 93 -19.27 1.33 -12.06
CA ASP A 93 -20.64 1.81 -12.06
C ASP A 93 -21.68 0.68 -11.88
N SER A 94 -22.90 1.03 -11.47
CA SER A 94 -23.96 0.04 -11.23
C SER A 94 -24.55 -0.57 -12.50
N SER A 95 -24.35 0.06 -13.67
CA SER A 95 -24.78 -0.41 -14.98
C SER A 95 -23.72 -1.28 -15.68
N ASN A 96 -22.63 -1.60 -14.97
CA ASN A 96 -21.69 -2.67 -15.27
C ASN A 96 -20.89 -2.43 -16.57
N PHE A 97 -20.45 -1.19 -16.81
CA PHE A 97 -19.68 -0.82 -18.00
C PHE A 97 -18.24 -1.35 -17.96
N ILE A 98 -17.49 -1.00 -16.91
CA ILE A 98 -16.07 -1.35 -16.76
C ILE A 98 -15.70 -1.67 -15.30
N THR A 99 -14.73 -2.55 -15.10
CA THR A 99 -14.17 -2.89 -13.78
C THR A 99 -13.07 -1.93 -13.33
N VAL A 100 -12.82 -1.88 -12.03
CA VAL A 100 -11.60 -1.24 -11.50
C VAL A 100 -10.33 -1.98 -11.92
N ASP A 101 -9.16 -1.37 -11.72
CA ASP A 101 -7.85 -1.89 -12.14
C ASP A 101 -7.35 -3.11 -11.33
N LYS A 102 -8.22 -3.79 -10.56
CA LYS A 102 -7.91 -4.87 -9.62
C LYS A 102 -8.98 -5.96 -9.62
N PRO A 103 -8.63 -7.19 -9.21
CA PRO A 103 -9.66 -8.18 -8.89
C PRO A 103 -10.43 -7.78 -7.61
N PRO A 104 -11.67 -8.27 -7.45
CA PRO A 104 -12.67 -7.63 -6.59
C PRO A 104 -12.63 -8.07 -5.12
N ALA A 105 -11.66 -8.86 -4.66
CA ALA A 105 -11.73 -9.40 -3.29
C ALA A 105 -11.72 -8.32 -2.19
N SER A 106 -10.99 -7.22 -2.38
CA SER A 106 -11.04 -6.07 -1.47
C SER A 106 -12.42 -5.39 -1.49
N LEU A 107 -12.98 -5.22 -2.70
CA LEU A 107 -14.30 -4.62 -2.89
C LEU A 107 -15.39 -5.47 -2.24
N TRP A 108 -15.34 -6.80 -2.35
CA TRP A 108 -16.35 -7.68 -1.75
C TRP A 108 -16.51 -7.45 -0.25
N VAL A 109 -15.39 -7.32 0.47
CA VAL A 109 -15.43 -7.11 1.91
C VAL A 109 -16.02 -5.74 2.26
N MET A 110 -15.68 -4.72 1.48
CA MET A 110 -16.23 -3.37 1.66
C MET A 110 -17.72 -3.30 1.31
N VAL A 111 -18.15 -3.88 0.19
CA VAL A 111 -19.56 -3.94 -0.21
C VAL A 111 -20.39 -4.70 0.82
N ILE A 112 -19.89 -5.82 1.37
CA ILE A 112 -20.60 -6.54 2.43
C ILE A 112 -20.76 -5.64 3.66
N SER A 113 -19.71 -4.93 4.08
CA SER A 113 -19.77 -3.99 5.19
C SER A 113 -20.82 -2.89 4.94
N VAL A 114 -20.79 -2.29 3.76
CA VAL A 114 -21.75 -1.27 3.35
C VAL A 114 -23.18 -1.81 3.30
N ARG A 115 -23.42 -2.99 2.74
CA ARG A 115 -24.76 -3.61 2.70
C ARG A 115 -25.31 -3.91 4.09
N LEU A 116 -24.43 -4.17 5.07
CA LEU A 116 -24.84 -4.41 6.46
C LEU A 116 -25.13 -3.11 7.24
N PHE A 117 -24.44 -2.00 6.93
CA PHE A 117 -24.46 -0.78 7.74
C PHE A 117 -24.96 0.48 7.01
N GLY A 118 -25.32 0.38 5.73
CA GLY A 118 -25.63 1.51 4.85
C GLY A 118 -24.39 2.13 4.20
N PHE A 119 -24.55 2.82 3.06
CA PHE A 119 -23.44 3.50 2.38
C PHE A 119 -23.02 4.76 3.14
N SER A 120 -21.78 4.75 3.62
CA SER A 120 -21.16 5.86 4.34
C SER A 120 -19.64 5.66 4.35
N SER A 121 -18.89 6.74 4.54
CA SER A 121 -17.44 6.69 4.75
C SER A 121 -17.03 5.73 5.88
N PHE A 122 -17.80 5.69 6.98
CA PHE A 122 -17.51 4.79 8.11
C PHE A 122 -17.62 3.32 7.72
N SER A 123 -18.75 2.91 7.13
CA SER A 123 -19.02 1.52 6.77
C SER A 123 -18.10 1.01 5.65
N LEU A 124 -17.68 1.89 4.75
CA LEU A 124 -16.67 1.62 3.72
C LEU A 124 -15.31 1.27 4.35
N LEU A 125 -14.84 2.10 5.30
CA LEU A 125 -13.49 2.00 5.86
C LEU A 125 -13.37 1.06 7.07
N LEU A 126 -14.49 0.76 7.76
CA LEU A 126 -14.56 -0.16 8.90
C LEU A 126 -13.80 -1.49 8.70
N PRO A 127 -14.00 -2.24 7.59
CA PRO A 127 -13.28 -3.50 7.38
C PRO A 127 -11.76 -3.31 7.35
N GLN A 128 -11.25 -2.19 6.83
CA GLN A 128 -9.81 -1.91 6.75
C GLN A 128 -9.20 -1.82 8.16
N ALA A 129 -9.86 -1.09 9.06
CA ALA A 129 -9.44 -0.96 10.45
C ALA A 129 -9.47 -2.31 11.19
N LEU A 130 -10.47 -3.16 10.91
CA LEU A 130 -10.54 -4.51 11.48
C LEU A 130 -9.45 -5.44 10.95
N MET A 131 -9.07 -5.31 9.67
CA MET A 131 -7.95 -6.04 9.07
C MET A 131 -6.61 -5.68 9.72
N ALA A 132 -6.46 -4.47 10.24
CA ALA A 132 -5.29 -4.11 11.04
C ALA A 132 -5.19 -4.91 12.33
N VAL A 133 -6.30 -4.99 13.09
CA VAL A 133 -6.37 -5.76 14.33
C VAL A 133 -6.06 -7.24 14.05
N GLY A 134 -6.61 -7.78 12.95
CA GLY A 134 -6.29 -9.12 12.46
C GLY A 134 -4.81 -9.30 12.13
N SER A 135 -4.20 -8.34 11.43
CA SER A 135 -2.78 -8.37 11.05
C SER A 135 -1.86 -8.32 12.28
N VAL A 136 -2.15 -7.43 13.25
CA VAL A 136 -1.44 -7.35 14.54
C VAL A 136 -1.52 -8.69 15.29
N ALA A 137 -2.72 -9.30 15.36
CA ALA A 137 -2.92 -10.58 16.02
C ALA A 137 -2.16 -11.72 15.34
N LEU A 138 -2.11 -11.75 14.01
CA LEU A 138 -1.41 -12.77 13.23
C LEU A 138 0.11 -12.61 13.30
N VAL A 139 0.65 -11.38 13.24
CA VAL A 139 2.08 -11.13 13.45
C VAL A 139 2.49 -11.54 14.85
N TRP A 140 1.75 -11.11 15.89
CA TRP A 140 1.97 -11.54 17.26
C TRP A 140 1.97 -13.07 17.37
N GLY A 141 0.96 -13.72 16.80
CA GLY A 141 0.80 -15.17 16.83
C GLY A 141 1.93 -15.92 16.10
N THR A 142 2.47 -15.34 15.04
CA THR A 142 3.56 -15.90 14.23
C THR A 142 4.89 -15.77 14.96
N VAL A 143 5.23 -14.56 15.43
CA VAL A 143 6.47 -14.28 16.18
C VAL A 143 6.52 -15.06 17.49
N ARG A 144 5.42 -15.13 18.25
CA ARG A 144 5.38 -15.92 19.48
C ARG A 144 5.72 -17.38 19.21
N ARG A 145 5.25 -17.95 18.09
CA ARG A 145 5.47 -19.36 17.72
C ARG A 145 6.91 -19.65 17.30
N THR A 146 7.56 -18.72 16.60
CA THR A 146 8.97 -18.87 16.22
C THR A 146 9.90 -18.71 17.42
N LEU A 147 9.47 -18.00 18.47
CA LEU A 147 10.29 -17.71 19.66
C LEU A 147 10.10 -18.68 20.84
N VAL A 148 9.16 -19.63 20.80
CA VAL A 148 8.77 -20.47 21.96
C VAL A 148 9.97 -21.10 22.69
N ARG A 149 11.04 -21.47 21.97
CA ARG A 149 12.25 -22.08 22.57
C ARG A 149 13.06 -21.14 23.47
N LEU A 150 12.89 -19.83 23.36
CA LEU A 150 13.60 -18.84 24.18
C LEU A 150 12.91 -18.56 25.53
N GLY A 151 11.81 -19.27 25.81
CA GLY A 151 10.98 -19.09 27.00
C GLY A 151 9.74 -18.25 26.72
N SER A 152 8.66 -18.53 27.46
CA SER A 152 7.35 -17.92 27.19
C SER A 152 7.39 -16.38 27.30
N THR A 153 8.00 -15.83 28.35
CA THR A 153 8.07 -14.37 28.52
C THR A 153 8.78 -13.69 27.35
N THR A 154 9.96 -14.17 26.97
CA THR A 154 10.73 -13.64 25.83
C THR A 154 9.92 -13.71 24.53
N ALA A 155 9.25 -14.83 24.28
CA ALA A 155 8.44 -15.03 23.09
C ALA A 155 7.25 -14.07 23.02
N ASN A 156 6.53 -13.87 24.14
CA ASN A 156 5.40 -12.96 24.18
C ASN A 156 5.84 -11.49 24.11
N VAL A 157 6.96 -11.10 24.74
CA VAL A 157 7.48 -9.73 24.65
C VAL A 157 7.93 -9.41 23.22
N GLY A 158 8.67 -10.31 22.57
CA GLY A 158 9.04 -10.15 21.16
C GLY A 158 7.82 -10.07 20.23
N ALA A 159 6.78 -10.85 20.53
CA ALA A 159 5.53 -10.82 19.77
C ALA A 159 4.71 -9.54 20.01
N LEU A 160 4.67 -9.02 21.24
CA LEU A 160 4.03 -7.74 21.57
C LEU A 160 4.74 -6.58 20.86
N LEU A 161 6.08 -6.59 20.86
CA LEU A 161 6.88 -5.62 20.11
C LEU A 161 6.56 -5.68 18.62
N ALA A 162 6.54 -6.88 18.03
CA ALA A 162 6.19 -7.04 16.62
C ALA A 162 4.77 -6.53 16.30
N GLY A 163 3.78 -6.90 17.11
CA GLY A 163 2.41 -6.41 16.93
C GLY A 163 2.29 -4.90 17.07
N PHE A 164 3.00 -4.30 18.03
CA PHE A 164 3.08 -2.84 18.17
C PHE A 164 3.70 -2.18 16.94
N VAL A 165 4.79 -2.74 16.40
CA VAL A 165 5.42 -2.19 15.19
C VAL A 165 4.45 -2.19 13.99
N VAL A 166 3.65 -3.23 13.81
CA VAL A 166 2.60 -3.23 12.77
C VAL A 166 1.60 -2.08 12.97
N ALA A 167 1.15 -1.85 14.20
CA ALA A 167 0.19 -0.80 14.53
C ALA A 167 0.79 0.63 14.53
N ALA A 168 2.11 0.75 14.60
CA ALA A 168 2.83 2.03 14.73
C ALA A 168 3.70 2.35 13.50
N THR A 169 3.47 1.66 12.38
CA THR A 169 4.14 1.94 11.10
C THR A 169 3.31 2.95 10.29
N PRO A 170 3.87 4.06 9.78
CA PRO A 170 3.10 5.09 9.09
C PRO A 170 2.33 4.60 7.87
N ALA A 171 2.95 3.79 7.01
CA ALA A 171 2.25 3.17 5.86
C ALA A 171 1.04 2.33 6.30
N ALA A 172 1.15 1.64 7.44
CA ALA A 172 0.05 0.86 8.01
C ALA A 172 -1.04 1.75 8.59
N ALA A 173 -0.68 2.82 9.30
CA ALA A 173 -1.64 3.80 9.83
C ALA A 173 -2.48 4.45 8.73
N LEU A 174 -1.86 4.71 7.57
CA LEU A 174 -2.54 5.19 6.39
C LEU A 174 -3.44 4.12 5.77
N MET A 175 -2.84 3.00 5.32
CA MET A 175 -3.54 2.02 4.48
C MET A 175 -4.59 1.18 5.22
N PHE A 176 -4.52 1.08 6.55
CA PHE A 176 -5.61 0.46 7.33
C PHE A 176 -6.79 1.40 7.61
N ARG A 177 -6.72 2.65 7.15
CA ARG A 177 -7.80 3.66 7.20
C ARG A 177 -8.12 4.19 5.81
N PHE A 178 -7.74 3.44 4.77
CA PHE A 178 -7.89 3.80 3.37
C PHE A 178 -8.52 2.61 2.62
N ASP A 179 -9.36 2.87 1.64
CA ASP A 179 -10.17 1.87 0.92
C ASP A 179 -9.45 1.17 -0.23
N ASN A 180 -8.17 1.48 -0.42
CA ASN A 180 -7.28 0.73 -1.31
C ASN A 180 -7.21 -0.78 -0.94
N PRO A 181 -6.82 -1.66 -1.89
CA PRO A 181 -6.74 -3.11 -1.67
C PRO A 181 -5.69 -3.55 -0.63
N ASP A 182 -4.81 -2.65 -0.19
CA ASP A 182 -3.60 -2.97 0.57
C ASP A 182 -3.86 -3.55 1.96
N ALA A 183 -4.91 -3.13 2.66
CA ALA A 183 -5.20 -3.65 3.99
C ALA A 183 -5.63 -5.14 3.98
N LEU A 184 -6.48 -5.54 3.03
CA LEU A 184 -6.81 -6.97 2.83
C LEU A 184 -5.59 -7.76 2.37
N LEU A 185 -4.77 -7.18 1.48
CA LEU A 185 -3.54 -7.79 1.00
C LEU A 185 -2.59 -8.13 2.16
N VAL A 186 -2.32 -7.15 3.03
CA VAL A 186 -1.44 -7.32 4.19
C VAL A 186 -1.99 -8.38 5.15
N LEU A 187 -3.30 -8.38 5.42
CA LEU A 187 -3.93 -9.39 6.27
C LEU A 187 -3.72 -10.80 5.70
N LEU A 188 -3.96 -10.99 4.40
CA LEU A 188 -3.88 -12.29 3.74
C LEU A 188 -2.45 -12.81 3.63
N MET A 189 -1.48 -11.96 3.27
CA MET A 189 -0.05 -12.33 3.28
C MET A 189 0.41 -12.72 4.69
N THR A 190 -0.03 -11.98 5.71
CA THR A 190 0.28 -12.27 7.11
C THR A 190 -0.39 -13.57 7.58
N ALA A 191 -1.61 -13.85 7.14
CA ALA A 191 -2.29 -15.12 7.38
C ALA A 191 -1.53 -16.29 6.71
N GLY A 192 -1.00 -16.08 5.51
CA GLY A 192 -0.11 -17.02 4.83
C GLY A 192 1.17 -17.32 5.61
N ALA A 193 1.83 -16.29 6.16
CA ALA A 193 3.00 -16.45 7.02
C ALA A 193 2.67 -17.25 8.28
N TYR A 194 1.56 -16.90 8.94
CA TYR A 194 1.06 -17.61 10.12
C TYR A 194 0.80 -19.09 9.82
N CYS A 195 0.07 -19.38 8.73
CA CYS A 195 -0.24 -20.74 8.31
C CYS A 195 1.03 -21.53 7.94
N THR A 196 1.99 -20.90 7.27
CA THR A 196 3.30 -21.50 6.97
C THR A 196 4.02 -21.90 8.24
N VAL A 197 4.12 -21.01 9.24
CA VAL A 197 4.73 -21.32 10.55
C VAL A 197 3.97 -22.41 11.29
N ARG A 198 2.64 -22.44 11.23
CA ARG A 198 1.81 -23.52 11.80
C ARG A 198 2.06 -24.88 11.15
N ALA A 199 2.43 -24.90 9.87
CA ALA A 199 2.69 -26.13 9.15
C ALA A 199 4.01 -26.79 9.56
N LEU A 200 5.04 -26.00 9.92
CA LEU A 200 6.42 -26.48 10.12
C LEU A 200 6.58 -27.61 11.15
N PRO A 201 5.99 -27.57 12.35
CA PRO A 201 6.29 -28.54 13.41
C PRO A 201 5.90 -29.97 13.06
N ARG A 202 4.89 -30.15 12.20
CA ARG A 202 4.34 -31.46 11.81
C ARG A 202 4.35 -31.70 10.29
N GLY A 203 4.90 -30.77 9.49
CA GLY A 203 4.77 -30.80 8.02
C GLY A 203 3.30 -30.91 7.59
N SER A 204 2.43 -30.10 8.20
CA SER A 204 0.98 -30.24 8.02
C SER A 204 0.53 -29.72 6.66
N TRP A 205 0.03 -30.63 5.83
CA TRP A 205 -0.54 -30.29 4.52
C TRP A 205 -1.77 -29.37 4.63
N LYS A 206 -2.55 -29.47 5.71
CA LYS A 206 -3.73 -28.61 5.94
C LYS A 206 -3.32 -27.16 6.13
N TRP A 207 -2.32 -26.91 6.97
CA TRP A 207 -1.85 -25.55 7.23
C TRP A 207 -1.16 -24.94 6.01
N ILE A 208 -0.38 -25.72 5.25
CA ILE A 208 0.23 -25.19 4.04
C ILE A 208 -0.78 -25.00 2.90
N ALA A 209 -1.85 -25.82 2.83
CA ALA A 209 -2.99 -25.58 1.96
C ALA A 209 -3.69 -24.27 2.30
N LEU A 210 -3.95 -23.99 3.59
CA LEU A 210 -4.51 -22.72 4.04
C LEU A 210 -3.61 -21.52 3.72
N ALA A 211 -2.29 -21.70 3.77
CA ALA A 211 -1.37 -20.67 3.27
C ALA A 211 -1.56 -20.43 1.77
N GLY A 212 -1.71 -21.49 0.98
CA GLY A 212 -2.06 -21.42 -0.44
C GLY A 212 -3.38 -20.67 -0.69
N VAL A 213 -4.45 -21.02 0.03
CA VAL A 213 -5.76 -20.34 -0.07
C VAL A 213 -5.62 -18.85 0.26
N ALA A 214 -4.93 -18.50 1.36
CA ALA A 214 -4.71 -17.11 1.74
C ALA A 214 -3.97 -16.32 0.64
N LEU A 215 -2.94 -16.91 0.02
CA LEU A 215 -2.23 -16.30 -1.10
C LEU A 215 -3.05 -16.27 -2.39
N GLY A 216 -3.97 -17.22 -2.61
CA GLY A 216 -4.94 -17.18 -3.71
C GLY A 216 -5.89 -15.99 -3.59
N PHE A 217 -6.41 -15.74 -2.38
CA PHE A 217 -7.20 -14.52 -2.12
C PHE A 217 -6.34 -13.25 -2.14
N ALA A 218 -5.05 -13.31 -1.74
CA ALA A 218 -4.14 -12.17 -1.87
C ALA A 218 -3.94 -11.80 -3.36
N PHE A 219 -3.88 -12.82 -4.23
CA PHE A 219 -3.90 -12.62 -5.68
C PHE A 219 -5.23 -12.02 -6.16
N LEU A 220 -6.38 -12.45 -5.65
CA LEU A 220 -7.67 -11.80 -5.95
C LEU A 220 -7.86 -10.42 -5.32
N THR A 221 -6.89 -9.96 -4.51
CA THR A 221 -6.88 -8.62 -3.92
C THR A 221 -5.99 -7.68 -4.71
N LYS A 222 -4.77 -8.12 -5.05
CA LYS A 222 -3.76 -7.27 -5.72
C LYS A 222 -2.80 -8.05 -6.62
N MET A 223 -3.30 -9.10 -7.27
CA MET A 223 -2.61 -9.90 -8.29
C MET A 223 -1.20 -10.35 -7.85
N LEU A 224 -0.20 -10.18 -8.72
CA LEU A 224 1.17 -10.65 -8.50
C LEU A 224 1.84 -10.01 -7.26
N GLN A 225 1.40 -8.81 -6.83
CA GLN A 225 1.90 -8.19 -5.60
C GLN A 225 1.62 -9.06 -4.37
N GLY A 226 0.46 -9.73 -4.31
CA GLY A 226 0.11 -10.65 -3.23
C GLY A 226 0.97 -11.92 -3.18
N LEU A 227 1.72 -12.20 -4.24
CA LEU A 227 2.56 -13.39 -4.37
C LEU A 227 4.05 -13.13 -4.12
N LEU A 228 4.46 -11.89 -3.83
CA LEU A 228 5.87 -11.56 -3.56
C LEU A 228 6.44 -12.30 -2.33
N VAL A 229 5.58 -12.75 -1.42
CA VAL A 229 5.98 -13.51 -0.23
C VAL A 229 6.21 -15.01 -0.50
N LEU A 230 5.74 -15.51 -1.66
CA LEU A 230 5.73 -16.93 -2.02
C LEU A 230 7.13 -17.57 -1.95
N PRO A 231 8.21 -16.96 -2.49
CA PRO A 231 9.54 -17.56 -2.41
C PRO A 231 9.99 -17.81 -0.96
N ALA A 232 9.73 -16.85 -0.06
CA ALA A 232 10.10 -16.99 1.35
C ALA A 232 9.34 -18.13 2.02
N PHE A 233 8.02 -18.23 1.78
CA PHE A 233 7.18 -19.24 2.42
C PHE A 233 7.51 -20.65 1.91
N GLY A 234 7.68 -20.78 0.59
CA GLY A 234 8.06 -22.02 -0.07
C GLY A 234 9.41 -22.54 0.42
N ILE A 235 10.44 -21.68 0.44
CA ILE A 235 11.78 -22.03 0.92
C ILE A 235 11.74 -22.48 2.38
N VAL A 236 11.08 -21.70 3.26
CA VAL A 236 11.00 -22.03 4.69
C VAL A 236 10.29 -23.36 4.91
N TYR A 237 9.17 -23.62 4.23
CA TYR A 237 8.49 -24.91 4.35
C TYR A 237 9.37 -26.06 3.82
N LEU A 238 9.99 -25.88 2.65
CA LEU A 238 10.86 -26.88 2.02
C LEU A 238 12.03 -27.30 2.90
N ILE A 239 12.64 -26.37 3.65
CA ILE A 239 13.85 -26.64 4.44
C ILE A 239 13.57 -26.90 5.92
N ALA A 240 12.54 -26.29 6.49
CA ALA A 240 12.28 -26.30 7.94
C ALA A 240 11.14 -27.24 8.38
N ALA A 241 10.24 -27.65 7.47
CA ALA A 241 9.12 -28.54 7.83
C ALA A 241 9.63 -29.90 8.33
N ARG A 242 9.11 -30.37 9.47
CA ARG A 242 9.55 -31.62 10.11
C ARG A 242 8.86 -32.85 9.52
N THR A 243 9.14 -33.10 8.25
CA THR A 243 8.68 -34.25 7.48
C THR A 243 9.74 -34.65 6.44
N THR A 244 9.50 -35.74 5.71
CA THR A 244 10.42 -36.25 4.67
C THR A 244 10.40 -35.37 3.42
N TRP A 245 11.50 -35.33 2.66
CA TRP A 245 11.61 -34.51 1.44
C TRP A 245 10.45 -34.68 0.45
N PRO A 246 10.01 -35.91 0.10
CA PRO A 246 8.84 -36.09 -0.78
C PRO A 246 7.57 -35.46 -0.21
N LYS A 247 7.33 -35.58 1.11
CA LYS A 247 6.16 -34.97 1.76
C LYS A 247 6.22 -33.44 1.80
N ARG A 248 7.42 -32.85 1.80
CA ARG A 248 7.59 -31.40 1.67
C ARG A 248 7.22 -30.94 0.26
N ILE A 249 7.69 -31.65 -0.77
CA ILE A 249 7.33 -31.37 -2.16
C ILE A 249 5.82 -31.51 -2.36
N VAL A 250 5.22 -32.62 -1.91
CA VAL A 250 3.76 -32.81 -1.95
C VAL A 250 3.03 -31.68 -1.21
N GLY A 251 3.51 -31.28 -0.04
CA GLY A 251 2.95 -30.14 0.68
C GLY A 251 2.98 -28.82 -0.11
N LEU A 252 4.08 -28.55 -0.82
CA LEU A 252 4.19 -27.38 -1.69
C LEU A 252 3.27 -27.48 -2.92
N LEU A 253 3.14 -28.67 -3.51
CA LEU A 253 2.19 -28.91 -4.60
C LEU A 253 0.75 -28.70 -4.14
N ILE A 254 0.40 -29.17 -2.93
CA ILE A 254 -0.90 -28.91 -2.32
C ILE A 254 -1.11 -27.41 -2.10
N ALA A 255 -0.09 -26.69 -1.62
CA ALA A 255 -0.18 -25.25 -1.42
C ALA A 255 -0.37 -24.50 -2.74
N ALA A 256 0.39 -24.87 -3.77
CA ALA A 256 0.26 -24.30 -5.11
C ALA A 256 -1.12 -24.60 -5.72
N GLY A 257 -1.60 -25.84 -5.62
CA GLY A 257 -2.96 -26.20 -6.06
C GLY A 257 -4.03 -25.45 -5.28
N SER A 258 -3.86 -25.24 -3.97
CA SER A 258 -4.79 -24.48 -3.14
C SER A 258 -4.81 -22.99 -3.50
N LEU A 259 -3.66 -22.42 -3.87
CA LEU A 259 -3.55 -21.06 -4.39
C LEU A 259 -4.28 -20.95 -5.73
N VAL A 260 -4.02 -21.87 -6.66
CA VAL A 260 -4.68 -21.90 -7.98
C VAL A 260 -6.19 -22.07 -7.83
N VAL A 261 -6.67 -22.91 -6.92
CA VAL A 261 -8.12 -23.03 -6.65
C VAL A 261 -8.66 -21.76 -6.00
N GLY A 262 -7.94 -21.19 -5.03
CA GLY A 262 -8.37 -19.99 -4.31
C GLY A 262 -8.44 -18.74 -5.19
N ALA A 263 -7.54 -18.60 -6.16
CA ALA A 263 -7.52 -17.49 -7.12
C ALA A 263 -8.29 -17.79 -8.40
N GLY A 264 -8.06 -18.97 -8.97
CA GLY A 264 -8.44 -19.31 -10.34
C GLY A 264 -9.93 -19.49 -10.55
N TRP A 265 -10.73 -19.73 -9.50
CA TRP A 265 -12.18 -19.88 -9.66
C TRP A 265 -12.84 -18.61 -10.23
N TRP A 266 -12.45 -17.42 -9.73
CA TRP A 266 -12.99 -16.15 -10.20
C TRP A 266 -12.44 -15.81 -11.59
N VAL A 267 -11.14 -16.00 -11.79
CA VAL A 267 -10.49 -15.81 -13.11
C VAL A 267 -11.17 -16.69 -14.17
N LEU A 268 -11.45 -17.95 -13.84
CA LEU A 268 -12.14 -18.88 -14.73
C LEU A 268 -13.58 -18.45 -14.98
N ALA A 269 -14.31 -18.04 -13.94
CA ALA A 269 -15.68 -17.56 -14.08
C ALA A 269 -15.76 -16.35 -15.04
N VAL A 270 -14.87 -15.36 -14.88
CA VAL A 270 -14.80 -14.19 -15.77
C VAL A 270 -14.41 -14.58 -17.19
N ALA A 271 -13.46 -15.51 -17.36
CA ALA A 271 -13.00 -15.95 -18.67
C ALA A 271 -14.07 -16.75 -19.45
N LEU A 272 -14.95 -17.47 -18.75
CA LEU A 272 -16.04 -18.24 -19.35
C LEU A 272 -17.31 -17.41 -19.57
N TRP A 273 -17.41 -16.23 -18.95
CA TRP A 273 -18.58 -15.38 -19.08
C TRP A 273 -18.55 -14.64 -20.42
N PRO A 274 -19.66 -14.63 -21.19
CA PRO A 274 -19.71 -13.95 -22.49
C PRO A 274 -19.27 -12.48 -22.40
N ALA A 275 -18.41 -12.04 -23.33
CA ALA A 275 -17.77 -10.73 -23.25
C ALA A 275 -18.76 -9.55 -23.41
N ASP A 276 -19.86 -9.77 -24.13
CA ASP A 276 -20.99 -8.86 -24.32
C ASP A 276 -21.96 -8.81 -23.13
N ALA A 277 -21.85 -9.76 -22.20
CA ALA A 277 -22.72 -9.88 -21.03
C ALA A 277 -21.98 -9.62 -19.69
N ARG A 278 -20.79 -9.01 -19.74
CA ARG A 278 -19.96 -8.69 -18.58
C ARG A 278 -19.26 -7.34 -18.78
N PRO A 279 -18.79 -6.68 -17.72
CA PRO A 279 -18.07 -5.43 -17.87
C PRO A 279 -16.74 -5.65 -18.59
N TYR A 280 -16.22 -4.58 -19.18
CA TYR A 280 -14.84 -4.56 -19.65
C TYR A 280 -13.87 -4.75 -18.47
N ILE A 281 -12.80 -5.52 -18.67
CA ILE A 281 -11.74 -5.68 -17.67
C ILE A 281 -10.83 -4.44 -17.72
N GLY A 282 -11.01 -3.50 -16.79
CA GLY A 282 -10.25 -2.26 -16.74
C GLY A 282 -8.76 -2.51 -16.46
N GLY A 283 -7.90 -1.68 -17.06
CA GLY A 283 -6.46 -1.88 -17.08
C GLY A 283 -5.97 -2.97 -18.04
N SER A 284 -6.80 -3.39 -18.99
CA SER A 284 -6.45 -4.39 -20.01
C SER A 284 -6.63 -3.84 -21.42
N THR A 285 -5.89 -4.41 -22.36
CA THR A 285 -5.92 -4.01 -23.78
C THR A 285 -6.87 -4.88 -24.60
N ASN A 286 -7.25 -6.05 -24.09
CA ASN A 286 -8.01 -7.06 -24.82
C ASN A 286 -9.21 -7.61 -24.03
N ASN A 287 -9.68 -6.87 -23.02
CA ASN A 287 -10.81 -7.27 -22.18
C ASN A 287 -10.59 -8.61 -21.45
N THR A 288 -9.38 -8.90 -20.96
CA THR A 288 -9.10 -10.14 -20.21
C THR A 288 -8.38 -9.89 -18.89
N VAL A 289 -8.74 -10.71 -17.89
CA VAL A 289 -8.08 -10.70 -16.56
C VAL A 289 -6.61 -11.06 -16.66
N LEU A 290 -6.22 -11.99 -17.55
CA LEU A 290 -4.82 -12.40 -17.68
C LEU A 290 -3.96 -11.28 -18.28
N ASP A 291 -4.49 -10.49 -19.21
CA ASP A 291 -3.81 -9.32 -19.72
C ASP A 291 -3.62 -8.26 -18.63
N LEU A 292 -4.63 -8.02 -17.79
CA LEU A 292 -4.49 -7.17 -16.60
C LEU A 292 -3.40 -7.69 -15.64
N VAL A 293 -3.38 -9.01 -15.37
CA VAL A 293 -2.42 -9.66 -14.44
C VAL A 293 -0.99 -9.58 -14.92
N PHE A 294 -0.73 -9.91 -16.19
CA PHE A 294 0.64 -10.00 -16.72
C PHE A 294 1.10 -8.72 -17.39
N GLY A 295 0.18 -7.92 -17.93
CA GLY A 295 0.43 -6.60 -18.52
C GLY A 295 0.53 -5.52 -17.44
N TYR A 296 -0.51 -4.70 -17.31
CA TYR A 296 -0.50 -3.48 -16.48
C TYR A 296 -0.08 -3.72 -15.02
N ASN A 297 -0.67 -4.72 -14.33
CA ASN A 297 -0.35 -5.02 -12.92
C ASN A 297 0.87 -5.95 -12.74
N GLY A 298 1.43 -6.47 -13.82
CA GLY A 298 2.53 -7.43 -13.80
C GLY A 298 3.83 -6.85 -14.36
N LEU A 299 4.17 -7.28 -15.57
CA LEU A 299 5.40 -6.88 -16.25
C LEU A 299 5.48 -5.38 -16.46
N GLY A 300 4.35 -4.70 -16.69
CA GLY A 300 4.29 -3.24 -16.78
C GLY A 300 4.82 -2.57 -15.51
N ARG A 301 4.47 -3.10 -14.32
CA ARG A 301 4.99 -2.60 -13.03
C ARG A 301 6.48 -2.84 -12.83
N ILE A 302 6.99 -3.99 -13.30
CA ILE A 302 8.41 -4.35 -13.15
C ILE A 302 9.31 -3.59 -14.12
N PHE A 303 8.94 -3.55 -15.40
CA PHE A 303 9.80 -3.10 -16.50
C PHE A 303 9.39 -1.74 -17.09
N GLY A 304 8.25 -1.19 -16.70
CA GLY A 304 7.62 -0.03 -17.36
C GLY A 304 6.79 -0.47 -18.57
N GLY A 305 5.90 0.41 -19.05
CA GLY A 305 5.02 0.11 -20.19
C GLY A 305 3.95 1.19 -20.41
N SER A 306 3.12 1.03 -21.45
CA SER A 306 1.96 1.91 -21.70
C SER A 306 1.00 1.92 -20.51
N GLY A 307 0.50 3.09 -20.11
CA GLY A 307 -0.29 3.27 -18.87
C GLY A 307 0.53 3.17 -17.58
N ASN A 308 1.79 2.75 -17.66
CA ASN A 308 2.71 2.59 -16.55
C ASN A 308 4.02 3.39 -16.74
N GLY A 309 3.94 4.38 -17.63
CA GLY A 309 5.04 5.26 -18.01
C GLY A 309 5.18 6.41 -17.02
N GLY A 310 6.42 6.61 -16.57
CA GLY A 310 6.84 7.82 -15.88
C GLY A 310 6.49 9.05 -16.71
N GLY A 311 5.79 10.03 -16.12
CA GLY A 311 5.50 11.31 -16.77
C GLY A 311 6.71 11.81 -17.57
N ALA A 312 6.54 11.91 -18.89
CA ALA A 312 7.60 12.27 -19.80
C ALA A 312 7.81 13.79 -19.80
N THR A 313 8.65 14.27 -18.88
CA THR A 313 9.43 15.51 -19.05
C THR A 313 10.78 15.37 -18.33
N GLY A 314 11.80 14.91 -19.05
CA GLY A 314 13.18 15.34 -18.83
C GLY A 314 13.92 14.90 -17.55
N GLY A 315 13.59 13.77 -16.93
CA GLY A 315 14.39 13.17 -15.85
C GLY A 315 14.35 11.63 -15.96
N THR A 316 15.49 10.97 -15.79
CA THR A 316 15.73 9.51 -15.88
C THR A 316 14.49 8.61 -15.74
N ALA A 317 14.26 7.73 -16.73
CA ALA A 317 13.21 6.72 -16.74
C ALA A 317 13.17 5.91 -15.42
N GLY A 318 12.12 6.13 -14.61
CA GLY A 318 11.87 5.34 -13.39
C GLY A 318 11.13 6.04 -12.24
N SER A 319 10.56 7.24 -12.42
CA SER A 319 10.21 8.15 -11.30
C SER A 319 8.74 8.59 -11.21
N SER A 320 7.74 7.79 -11.58
CA SER A 320 6.39 8.41 -11.65
C SER A 320 5.78 8.81 -10.30
N PHE A 321 6.04 8.09 -9.19
CA PHE A 321 5.56 8.49 -7.85
C PHE A 321 6.46 8.06 -6.68
N GLY A 322 7.21 6.96 -6.80
CA GLY A 322 8.06 6.41 -5.72
C GLY A 322 9.56 6.69 -5.87
N GLY A 323 9.96 7.75 -6.58
CA GLY A 323 11.37 8.14 -6.73
C GLY A 323 12.20 7.23 -7.66
N SER A 324 13.51 7.53 -7.78
CA SER A 324 14.45 6.81 -8.65
C SER A 324 14.60 5.34 -8.25
N THR A 325 14.80 4.45 -9.24
CA THR A 325 15.10 3.03 -8.99
C THR A 325 16.45 2.89 -8.29
N GLY A 326 16.52 2.04 -7.27
CA GLY A 326 17.74 1.88 -6.48
C GLY A 326 17.52 1.19 -5.14
N LEU A 327 18.61 0.70 -4.55
CA LEU A 327 18.59 0.12 -3.19
C LEU A 327 18.23 1.16 -2.13
N ASP A 328 18.52 2.43 -2.40
CA ASP A 328 18.23 3.58 -1.57
C ASP A 328 16.79 4.07 -1.69
N ARG A 329 16.01 3.61 -2.69
CA ARG A 329 14.61 4.04 -2.90
C ARG A 329 13.74 3.89 -1.66
N LEU A 330 13.86 2.78 -0.93
CA LEU A 330 13.09 2.55 0.31
C LEU A 330 13.51 3.46 1.47
N PHE A 331 14.59 4.22 1.31
CA PHE A 331 15.19 5.08 2.32
C PHE A 331 15.09 6.57 1.95
N SER A 332 14.47 6.91 0.82
CA SER A 332 14.41 8.27 0.32
C SER A 332 12.97 8.76 0.24
N SER A 333 12.80 10.07 0.43
CA SER A 333 11.54 10.79 0.19
C SER A 333 10.35 10.14 0.91
N GLU A 334 9.18 10.12 0.26
CA GLU A 334 7.95 9.58 0.82
C GLU A 334 8.06 8.10 1.22
N MET A 335 8.74 7.27 0.41
CA MET A 335 8.93 5.85 0.75
C MET A 335 9.73 5.69 2.05
N GLY A 336 10.72 6.54 2.28
CA GLY A 336 11.48 6.60 3.53
C GLY A 336 10.59 6.86 4.74
N LEU A 337 9.75 7.91 4.66
CA LEU A 337 8.82 8.31 5.71
C LEU A 337 7.72 7.29 5.98
N GLU A 338 7.37 6.47 4.99
CA GLU A 338 6.34 5.47 5.13
C GLU A 338 6.76 4.20 5.88
N ILE A 339 7.93 3.65 5.55
CA ILE A 339 8.28 2.28 5.95
C ILE A 339 9.66 2.14 6.61
N SER A 340 10.57 3.09 6.39
CA SER A 340 11.99 2.84 6.63
C SER A 340 12.43 3.05 8.09
N TRP A 341 11.59 3.63 8.95
CA TRP A 341 11.90 3.96 10.35
C TRP A 341 12.61 2.84 11.12
N LEU A 342 12.15 1.60 10.95
CA LEU A 342 12.71 0.41 11.59
C LEU A 342 13.37 -0.56 10.60
N LEU A 343 13.42 -0.22 9.32
CA LEU A 343 14.01 -1.06 8.28
C LEU A 343 15.51 -1.32 8.53
N PRO A 344 16.37 -0.33 8.86
CA PRO A 344 17.76 -0.59 9.24
C PRO A 344 17.89 -1.56 10.42
N ALA A 345 17.08 -1.38 11.48
CA ALA A 345 17.11 -2.27 12.63
C ALA A 345 16.61 -3.69 12.27
N ALA A 346 15.64 -3.84 11.38
CA ALA A 346 15.19 -5.13 10.89
C ALA A 346 16.30 -5.87 10.11
N LEU A 347 17.09 -5.16 9.29
CA LEU A 347 18.24 -5.72 8.60
C LEU A 347 19.35 -6.14 9.57
N VAL A 348 19.66 -5.31 10.57
CA VAL A 348 20.60 -5.67 11.65
C VAL A 348 20.09 -6.89 12.43
N ALA A 349 18.81 -6.93 12.77
CA ALA A 349 18.16 -8.04 13.47
C ALA A 349 18.21 -9.34 12.66
N LEU A 350 18.06 -9.27 11.34
CA LEU A 350 18.21 -10.41 10.44
C LEU A 350 19.64 -10.94 10.47
N VAL A 351 20.62 -10.08 10.17
CA VAL A 351 22.03 -10.48 10.05
C VAL A 351 22.57 -10.99 11.38
N LEU A 352 22.46 -10.18 12.44
CA LEU A 352 23.00 -10.55 13.75
C LEU A 352 22.19 -11.65 14.43
N GLY A 353 20.87 -11.70 14.17
CA GLY A 353 20.03 -12.81 14.60
C GLY A 353 20.49 -14.14 14.01
N LEU A 354 20.77 -14.19 12.71
CA LEU A 354 21.32 -15.39 12.05
C LEU A 354 22.71 -15.75 12.58
N VAL A 355 23.56 -14.76 12.87
CA VAL A 355 24.89 -14.98 13.50
C VAL A 355 24.75 -15.57 14.91
N VAL A 356 23.80 -15.08 15.72
CA VAL A 356 23.58 -15.54 17.10
C VAL A 356 22.92 -16.92 17.14
N VAL A 357 21.95 -17.17 16.26
CA VAL A 357 21.39 -18.51 16.05
C VAL A 357 22.46 -19.47 15.56
N GLY A 358 23.38 -19.01 14.72
CA GLY A 358 24.55 -19.75 14.24
C GLY A 358 24.16 -20.99 13.42
N ARG A 359 24.91 -22.09 13.61
CA ARG A 359 24.76 -23.33 12.83
C ARG A 359 23.59 -24.23 13.27
N ARG A 360 22.62 -23.71 14.05
CA ARG A 360 21.40 -24.47 14.39
C ARG A 360 20.68 -24.91 13.12
N LYS A 361 20.08 -26.11 13.11
CA LYS A 361 19.34 -26.62 11.96
C LYS A 361 18.25 -25.62 11.54
N LEU A 362 17.94 -25.54 10.24
CA LEU A 362 16.88 -24.67 9.72
C LEU A 362 15.48 -25.00 10.29
N SER A 363 15.29 -26.24 10.80
CA SER A 363 14.10 -26.64 11.55
C SER A 363 14.03 -26.10 12.99
N ASP A 364 15.00 -25.27 13.40
CA ASP A 364 14.91 -24.44 14.59
C ASP A 364 13.91 -23.31 14.35
N PRO A 365 12.89 -23.14 15.22
CA PRO A 365 11.81 -22.18 15.02
C PRO A 365 12.27 -20.73 14.89
N VAL A 366 13.30 -20.34 15.65
CA VAL A 366 13.83 -18.96 15.61
C VAL A 366 14.52 -18.73 14.28
N ARG A 367 15.35 -19.70 13.84
CA ARG A 367 16.01 -19.63 12.53
C ARG A 367 14.99 -19.58 11.39
N ALA A 368 13.96 -20.44 11.44
CA ALA A 368 12.89 -20.46 10.45
C ALA A 368 12.13 -19.12 10.41
N GLY A 369 11.86 -18.51 11.57
CA GLY A 369 11.24 -17.19 11.66
C GLY A 369 12.09 -16.08 11.02
N LEU A 370 13.40 -16.04 11.33
CA LEU A 370 14.31 -15.07 10.71
C LEU A 370 14.38 -15.23 9.18
N VAL A 371 14.41 -16.46 8.67
CA VAL A 371 14.43 -16.73 7.22
C VAL A 371 13.09 -16.38 6.58
N LEU A 372 11.96 -16.62 7.25
CA LEU A 372 10.63 -16.28 6.74
C LEU A 372 10.48 -14.77 6.57
N TRP A 373 10.71 -14.01 7.64
CA TRP A 373 10.57 -12.56 7.62
C TRP A 373 11.66 -11.89 6.80
N GLY A 374 12.90 -12.37 6.89
CA GLY A 374 14.01 -11.87 6.08
C GLY A 374 13.82 -12.15 4.59
N GLY A 375 13.35 -13.33 4.22
CA GLY A 375 13.04 -13.67 2.83
C GLY A 375 11.92 -12.80 2.27
N TRP A 376 10.85 -12.57 3.06
CA TRP A 376 9.80 -11.63 2.69
C TRP A 376 10.38 -10.22 2.48
N LEU A 377 11.06 -9.68 3.49
CA LEU A 377 11.64 -8.33 3.44
C LEU A 377 12.55 -8.15 2.21
N ILE A 378 13.45 -9.10 1.96
CA ILE A 378 14.42 -9.01 0.86
C ILE A 378 13.73 -9.10 -0.50
N VAL A 379 12.83 -10.07 -0.70
CA VAL A 379 12.17 -10.24 -2.01
C VAL A 379 11.29 -9.04 -2.33
N THR A 380 10.39 -8.67 -1.41
CA THR A 380 9.49 -7.52 -1.62
C THR A 380 10.28 -6.21 -1.70
N GLY A 381 11.29 -6.04 -0.84
CA GLY A 381 12.10 -4.82 -0.81
C GLY A 381 12.90 -4.63 -2.09
N LEU A 382 13.55 -5.68 -2.61
CA LEU A 382 14.26 -5.61 -3.88
C LEU A 382 13.32 -5.33 -5.06
N VAL A 383 12.15 -5.97 -5.09
CA VAL A 383 11.16 -5.71 -6.13
C VAL A 383 10.74 -4.25 -6.12
N PHE A 384 10.34 -3.70 -4.97
CA PHE A 384 9.96 -2.29 -4.86
C PHE A 384 11.11 -1.32 -5.17
N SER A 385 12.33 -1.65 -4.78
CA SER A 385 13.54 -0.88 -5.12
C SER A 385 13.81 -0.80 -6.62
N TYR A 386 13.55 -1.86 -7.39
CA TYR A 386 13.98 -1.98 -8.79
C TYR A 386 12.86 -1.94 -9.83
N MET A 387 11.59 -1.98 -9.43
CA MET A 387 10.46 -1.77 -10.34
C MET A 387 10.58 -0.41 -11.05
N SER A 388 10.66 -0.41 -12.38
CA SER A 388 10.80 0.83 -13.17
C SER A 388 9.46 1.45 -13.57
N GLY A 389 8.36 0.72 -13.40
CA GLY A 389 7.01 1.22 -13.66
C GLY A 389 6.42 2.03 -12.50
N THR A 390 5.14 2.39 -12.61
CA THR A 390 4.37 3.08 -11.57
C THR A 390 4.43 2.33 -10.24
N ILE A 391 5.04 2.99 -9.25
CA ILE A 391 5.13 2.56 -7.86
C ILE A 391 4.63 3.69 -6.97
N HIS A 392 3.59 3.43 -6.18
CA HIS A 392 3.15 4.39 -5.17
C HIS A 392 3.87 4.09 -3.85
N PRO A 393 4.26 5.13 -3.09
CA PRO A 393 4.90 4.94 -1.80
C PRO A 393 4.14 3.97 -0.89
N TYR A 394 2.83 4.14 -0.72
CA TYR A 394 1.98 3.33 0.17
C TYR A 394 2.00 1.82 -0.08
N TYR A 395 2.49 1.34 -1.24
CA TYR A 395 2.71 -0.08 -1.48
C TYR A 395 3.69 -0.69 -0.47
N THR A 396 4.57 0.13 0.11
CA THR A 396 5.54 -0.29 1.12
C THR A 396 4.90 -0.87 2.38
N VAL A 397 3.61 -0.63 2.63
CA VAL A 397 2.88 -1.29 3.72
C VAL A 397 3.01 -2.81 3.69
N ALA A 398 3.20 -3.41 2.50
CA ALA A 398 3.45 -4.83 2.32
C ALA A 398 4.73 -5.34 3.04
N LEU A 399 5.68 -4.47 3.38
CA LEU A 399 6.88 -4.79 4.17
C LEU A 399 6.66 -4.74 5.68
N THR A 400 5.57 -4.12 6.15
CA THR A 400 5.28 -3.90 7.57
C THR A 400 5.36 -5.19 8.40
N PRO A 401 4.71 -6.31 8.00
CA PRO A 401 4.77 -7.54 8.80
C PRO A 401 6.19 -8.13 8.86
N ALA A 402 6.97 -7.99 7.80
CA ALA A 402 8.34 -8.49 7.73
C ALA A 402 9.29 -7.70 8.64
N ILE A 403 9.21 -6.37 8.61
CA ILE A 403 9.96 -5.47 9.50
C ILE A 403 9.59 -5.75 10.95
N ALA A 404 8.30 -5.78 11.27
CA ALA A 404 7.78 -6.11 12.59
C ALA A 404 8.27 -7.49 13.07
N GLY A 405 8.17 -8.50 12.21
CA GLY A 405 8.60 -9.86 12.47
C GLY A 405 10.08 -9.97 12.79
N LEU A 406 10.94 -9.24 12.07
CA LEU A 406 12.39 -9.18 12.29
C LEU A 406 12.75 -8.42 13.57
N VAL A 407 12.16 -7.25 13.80
CA VAL A 407 12.38 -6.46 15.01
C VAL A 407 11.98 -7.26 16.25
N GLY A 408 10.81 -7.89 16.23
CA GLY A 408 10.33 -8.73 17.34
C GLY A 408 11.13 -10.03 17.53
N THR A 409 11.36 -10.79 16.44
CA THR A 409 12.07 -12.08 16.52
C THR A 409 13.56 -11.88 16.83
N GLY A 410 14.22 -11.01 16.08
CA GLY A 410 15.65 -10.73 16.24
C GLY A 410 15.95 -9.97 17.53
N GLY A 411 15.15 -8.96 17.88
CA GLY A 411 15.30 -8.23 19.15
C GLY A 411 15.17 -9.15 20.37
N ALA A 412 14.16 -10.03 20.39
CA ALA A 412 13.98 -10.99 21.48
C ALA A 412 15.10 -12.04 21.55
N LEU A 413 15.62 -12.48 20.40
CA LEU A 413 16.76 -13.38 20.33
C LEU A 413 18.05 -12.73 20.85
N LEU A 414 18.33 -11.49 20.44
CA LEU A 414 19.50 -10.74 20.88
C LEU A 414 19.41 -10.42 22.38
N TRP A 415 18.21 -10.10 22.88
CA TRP A 415 17.92 -9.99 24.31
C TRP A 415 18.19 -11.29 25.07
N HIS A 416 17.75 -12.43 24.53
CA HIS A 416 18.06 -13.73 25.13
C HIS A 416 19.57 -14.00 25.16
N ALA A 417 20.32 -13.49 24.18
CA ALA A 417 21.77 -13.60 24.08
C ALA A 417 22.55 -12.43 24.71
N ARG A 418 21.91 -11.55 25.49
CA ARG A 418 22.49 -10.28 26.01
C ARG A 418 23.73 -10.45 26.89
N ASP A 419 23.90 -11.60 27.53
CA ASP A 419 25.08 -11.90 28.33
C ASP A 419 26.33 -12.16 27.46
N ARG A 420 26.14 -12.39 26.16
CA ARG A 420 27.21 -12.53 25.17
C ARG A 420 27.45 -11.21 24.47
N MET A 421 28.70 -10.93 24.14
CA MET A 421 29.09 -9.72 23.39
C MET A 421 28.25 -9.52 22.12
N ARG A 422 28.03 -10.60 21.34
CA ARG A 422 27.25 -10.53 20.09
C ARG A 422 25.79 -10.09 20.30
N GLY A 423 25.12 -10.60 21.35
CA GLY A 423 23.74 -10.23 21.65
C GLY A 423 23.64 -8.78 22.11
N ARG A 424 24.55 -8.37 23.01
CA ARG A 424 24.62 -6.99 23.52
C ARG A 424 24.96 -5.97 22.44
N MET A 425 25.99 -6.22 21.64
CA MET A 425 26.37 -5.36 20.52
C MET A 425 25.26 -5.30 19.47
N GLY A 426 24.54 -6.40 19.23
CA GLY A 426 23.39 -6.38 18.33
C GLY A 426 22.23 -5.51 18.81
N LEU A 427 21.90 -5.56 20.10
CA LEU A 427 20.90 -4.67 20.69
C LEU A 427 21.33 -3.20 20.59
N ALA A 428 22.60 -2.91 20.94
CA ALA A 428 23.14 -1.56 20.84
C ALA A 428 23.15 -1.05 19.39
N ALA A 429 23.49 -1.91 18.43
CA ALA A 429 23.48 -1.57 17.00
C ALA A 429 22.07 -1.29 16.49
N MET A 430 21.07 -2.11 16.85
CA MET A 430 19.66 -1.86 16.50
C MET A 430 19.18 -0.52 17.06
N ILE A 431 19.46 -0.23 18.34
CA ILE A 431 19.04 1.03 18.96
C ILE A 431 19.75 2.22 18.31
N GLY A 432 21.07 2.14 18.13
CA GLY A 432 21.86 3.22 17.57
C GLY A 432 21.50 3.54 16.12
N VAL A 433 21.32 2.51 15.28
CA VAL A 433 20.94 2.71 13.87
C VAL A 433 19.53 3.27 13.75
N THR A 434 18.57 2.84 14.57
CA THR A 434 17.22 3.42 14.58
C THR A 434 17.24 4.87 15.07
N ALA A 435 18.04 5.19 16.08
CA ALA A 435 18.14 6.56 16.59
C ALA A 435 18.71 7.52 15.52
N PHE A 436 19.78 7.11 14.85
CA PHE A 436 20.38 7.87 13.77
C PHE A 436 19.44 7.98 12.56
N TRP A 437 18.84 6.87 12.13
CA TRP A 437 17.94 6.88 10.98
C TRP A 437 16.65 7.65 11.22
N GLY A 438 16.05 7.52 12.40
CA GLY A 438 14.88 8.32 12.79
C GLY A 438 15.20 9.81 12.86
N TRP A 439 16.43 10.20 13.21
CA TRP A 439 16.87 11.59 13.10
C TRP A 439 16.97 12.05 11.65
N CYS A 440 17.48 11.22 10.73
CA CYS A 440 17.51 11.52 9.30
C CYS A 440 16.10 11.73 8.73
N LEU A 441 15.15 10.82 9.02
CA LEU A 441 13.77 10.92 8.54
C LEU A 441 13.06 12.17 9.10
N LEU A 442 13.21 12.45 10.40
CA LEU A 442 12.66 13.67 10.98
C LEU A 442 13.33 14.95 10.44
N ASN A 443 14.52 14.84 9.83
CA ASN A 443 15.18 15.96 9.18
C ASN A 443 14.59 16.27 7.79
N GLU A 444 13.79 15.38 7.19
CA GLU A 444 13.03 15.67 5.98
C GLU A 444 11.89 16.67 6.25
N ASN A 445 11.40 16.73 7.50
CA ASN A 445 10.43 17.73 7.94
C ASN A 445 10.90 18.41 9.26
N PRO A 446 11.96 19.24 9.20
CA PRO A 446 12.68 19.70 10.39
C PRO A 446 11.90 20.73 11.23
N THR A 447 10.83 21.30 10.67
CA THR A 447 9.93 22.25 11.33
C THR A 447 8.82 21.54 12.12
N TRP A 448 8.49 20.29 11.77
CA TRP A 448 7.52 19.49 12.50
C TRP A 448 8.15 18.84 13.73
N LEU A 449 7.70 19.27 14.92
CA LEU A 449 8.28 18.89 16.22
C LEU A 449 9.83 18.94 16.24
N PRO A 450 10.46 20.13 16.06
CA PRO A 450 11.89 20.24 15.78
C PRO A 450 12.83 19.63 16.84
N TRP A 451 12.33 19.52 18.08
CA TRP A 451 13.04 18.95 19.22
C TRP A 451 13.06 17.41 19.21
N LEU A 452 12.09 16.77 18.56
CA LEU A 452 11.87 15.33 18.62
C LEU A 452 13.06 14.55 18.09
N ARG A 453 13.62 14.98 16.95
CA ARG A 453 14.80 14.37 16.33
C ARG A 453 16.00 14.35 17.28
N TRP A 454 16.21 15.42 18.05
CA TRP A 454 17.33 15.53 18.97
C TRP A 454 17.11 14.69 20.23
N VAL A 455 15.89 14.67 20.78
CA VAL A 455 15.54 13.83 21.92
C VAL A 455 15.68 12.35 21.57
N MET A 456 15.20 11.93 20.40
CA MET A 456 15.33 10.56 19.92
C MET A 456 16.79 10.17 19.69
N LEU A 457 17.57 11.03 19.02
CA LEU A 457 18.98 10.77 18.76
C LEU A 457 19.76 10.64 20.08
N ALA A 458 19.66 11.64 20.96
CA ALA A 458 20.38 11.63 22.23
C ALA A 458 19.94 10.46 23.13
N GLY A 459 18.63 10.27 23.29
CA GLY A 459 18.07 9.18 24.10
C GLY A 459 18.44 7.80 23.57
N GLY A 460 18.39 7.61 22.26
CA GLY A 460 18.79 6.36 21.60
C GLY A 460 20.29 6.07 21.72
N LEU A 461 21.15 7.06 21.47
CA LEU A 461 22.60 6.89 21.61
C LEU A 461 23.01 6.61 23.07
N LEU A 462 22.44 7.34 24.04
CA LEU A 462 22.66 7.09 25.46
C LEU A 462 22.18 5.68 25.87
N SER A 463 21.06 5.23 25.31
CA SER A 463 20.54 3.88 25.51
C SER A 463 21.49 2.81 24.94
N ALA A 464 22.03 3.02 23.73
CA ALA A 464 23.02 2.13 23.14
C ALA A 464 24.31 2.07 23.98
N ILE A 465 24.78 3.22 24.48
CA ILE A 465 25.94 3.29 25.39
C ILE A 465 25.66 2.52 26.69
N ALA A 466 24.48 2.69 27.30
CA ALA A 466 24.08 1.97 28.51
C ALA A 466 24.08 0.44 28.28
N VAL A 467 23.62 0.00 27.11
CA VAL A 467 23.70 -1.42 26.71
C VAL A 467 25.15 -1.90 26.61
N ILE A 468 26.06 -1.12 26.01
CA ILE A 468 27.48 -1.50 25.85
C ILE A 468 28.21 -1.54 27.20
N VAL A 469 28.08 -0.50 28.01
CA VAL A 469 28.76 -0.35 29.31
C VAL A 469 28.23 -1.35 30.34
N GLY A 470 26.99 -1.84 30.18
CA GLY A 470 26.45 -2.97 30.94
C GLY A 470 27.24 -4.29 30.80
N SER A 471 28.32 -4.30 30.02
CA SER A 471 29.36 -5.33 30.04
C SER A 471 30.09 -5.46 31.38
N VAL A 472 30.21 -4.36 32.13
CA VAL A 472 30.84 -4.33 33.44
C VAL A 472 29.90 -5.01 34.47
N PRO A 473 30.38 -5.97 35.28
CA PRO A 473 29.53 -6.72 36.22
C PRO A 473 28.66 -5.86 37.15
N SER A 474 29.21 -4.76 37.67
CA SER A 474 28.49 -3.81 38.53
C SER A 474 27.38 -3.04 37.81
N LEU A 475 27.45 -2.94 36.48
CA LEU A 475 26.56 -2.15 35.65
C LEU A 475 25.58 -2.99 34.80
N ARG A 476 25.49 -4.30 35.01
CA ARG A 476 24.64 -5.21 34.21
C ARG A 476 23.17 -4.80 34.13
N LYS A 477 22.64 -4.13 35.16
CA LYS A 477 21.27 -3.59 35.16
C LYS A 477 21.04 -2.56 34.05
N LEU A 478 22.10 -1.85 33.61
CA LEU A 478 22.04 -0.87 32.51
C LEU A 478 21.68 -1.51 31.17
N VAL A 479 21.92 -2.82 30.96
CA VAL A 479 21.48 -3.50 29.73
C VAL A 479 19.95 -3.49 29.63
N ALA A 480 19.26 -3.81 30.73
CA ALA A 480 17.80 -3.82 30.76
C ALA A 480 17.23 -2.41 30.61
N VAL A 481 17.79 -1.44 31.35
CA VAL A 481 17.38 -0.03 31.27
C VAL A 481 17.62 0.53 29.87
N GLY A 482 18.80 0.30 29.30
CA GLY A 482 19.16 0.75 27.97
C GLY A 482 18.31 0.11 26.87
N VAL A 483 17.96 -1.18 26.97
CA VAL A 483 17.04 -1.80 26.00
C VAL A 483 15.62 -1.23 26.12
N LEU A 484 15.10 -1.04 27.33
CA LEU A 484 13.77 -0.45 27.53
C LEU A 484 13.71 1.00 27.03
N ALA A 485 14.66 1.83 27.43
CA ALA A 485 14.76 3.22 26.99
C ALA A 485 15.03 3.31 25.48
N GLY A 486 15.94 2.48 24.95
CA GLY A 486 16.25 2.46 23.52
C GLY A 486 15.08 1.99 22.67
N THR A 487 14.26 1.05 23.16
CA THR A 487 13.02 0.64 22.50
C THR A 487 12.01 1.79 22.51
N LEU A 488 11.87 2.51 23.63
CA LEU A 488 10.99 3.68 23.71
C LEU A 488 11.42 4.77 22.71
N PHE A 489 12.68 5.22 22.76
CA PHE A 489 13.18 6.26 21.85
C PHE A 489 13.17 5.80 20.39
N GLY A 490 13.54 4.54 20.13
CA GLY A 490 13.57 3.98 18.78
C GLY A 490 12.19 3.86 18.13
N LEU A 491 11.15 3.56 18.93
CA LEU A 491 9.77 3.48 18.45
C LEU A 491 9.09 4.86 18.38
N THR A 492 9.65 5.89 19.02
CA THR A 492 8.99 7.19 19.15
C THR A 492 8.74 7.84 17.78
N GLY A 493 9.71 7.83 16.87
CA GLY A 493 9.56 8.48 15.56
C GLY A 493 8.48 7.84 14.69
N THR A 494 8.56 6.52 14.49
CA THR A 494 7.55 5.76 13.72
C THR A 494 6.16 5.92 14.34
N THR A 495 6.05 5.90 15.67
CA THR A 495 4.77 6.06 16.37
C THR A 495 4.24 7.48 16.23
N ALA A 496 5.07 8.50 16.39
CA ALA A 496 4.67 9.90 16.24
C ALA A 496 4.17 10.18 14.83
N TYR A 497 4.89 9.68 13.81
CA TYR A 497 4.49 9.84 12.41
C TYR A 497 3.20 9.07 12.09
N ALA A 498 3.07 7.83 12.58
CA ALA A 498 1.84 7.05 12.43
C ALA A 498 0.64 7.74 13.10
N VAL A 499 0.81 8.28 14.30
CA VAL A 499 -0.25 9.05 14.99
C VAL A 499 -0.60 10.30 14.18
N ALA A 500 0.39 11.05 13.70
CA ALA A 500 0.17 12.23 12.87
C ALA A 500 -0.65 11.89 11.62
N THR A 501 -0.30 10.80 10.93
CA THR A 501 -1.05 10.28 9.79
C THR A 501 -2.51 10.01 10.15
N THR A 502 -2.81 9.43 11.31
CA THR A 502 -4.20 9.14 11.71
C THR A 502 -5.03 10.37 12.10
N THR A 503 -4.40 11.53 12.30
CA THR A 503 -5.05 12.78 12.71
C THR A 503 -5.29 13.76 11.57
N VAL A 504 -5.07 13.33 10.33
CA VAL A 504 -5.22 14.14 9.12
C VAL A 504 -6.10 13.35 8.14
N ALA A 505 -6.99 14.05 7.45
CA ALA A 505 -7.78 13.49 6.35
C ALA A 505 -6.88 13.14 5.15
N HIS A 506 -7.14 12.00 4.53
CA HIS A 506 -6.44 11.57 3.31
C HIS A 506 -7.44 11.24 2.21
N THR A 507 -7.24 11.77 1.02
CA THR A 507 -8.09 11.51 -0.15
C THR A 507 -7.25 11.32 -1.42
N GLY A 508 -7.87 10.78 -2.46
CA GLY A 508 -7.28 10.64 -3.79
C GLY A 508 -6.45 9.38 -3.99
N SER A 509 -5.86 9.23 -5.18
CA SER A 509 -5.20 7.99 -5.60
C SER A 509 -3.77 7.81 -5.06
N ILE A 510 -3.17 8.89 -4.52
CA ILE A 510 -1.79 8.95 -4.04
C ILE A 510 -1.73 9.60 -2.65
N PRO A 511 -2.31 8.97 -1.61
CA PRO A 511 -2.19 9.47 -0.24
C PRO A 511 -0.75 9.30 0.27
N SER A 512 -0.35 10.19 1.18
CA SER A 512 0.99 10.23 1.81
C SER A 512 0.89 10.22 3.33
N VAL A 513 1.99 9.90 4.01
CA VAL A 513 2.02 9.82 5.49
C VAL A 513 2.48 11.12 6.15
N GLY A 514 2.13 11.26 7.43
CA GLY A 514 2.66 12.30 8.29
C GLY A 514 1.67 13.43 8.58
N PRO A 515 2.16 14.51 9.21
CA PRO A 515 1.35 15.71 9.51
C PRO A 515 0.95 16.46 8.24
N SER A 516 -0.09 17.29 8.32
CA SER A 516 -0.50 18.16 7.20
C SER A 516 0.68 18.96 6.65
N GLY A 517 0.89 18.90 5.33
CA GLY A 517 2.03 19.54 4.66
C GLY A 517 3.35 18.75 4.69
N SER A 518 3.35 17.50 5.18
CA SER A 518 4.51 16.58 5.10
C SER A 518 4.82 16.06 3.71
N SER A 519 3.96 16.35 2.71
CA SER A 519 4.29 16.20 1.29
C SER A 519 5.41 17.19 0.93
N GLY A 520 6.61 16.89 1.40
CA GLY A 520 7.79 17.69 1.21
C GLY A 520 8.16 17.73 -0.25
N SER A 521 8.06 18.91 -0.86
CA SER A 521 9.10 19.48 -1.72
C SER A 521 9.71 18.57 -2.81
N GLY A 522 8.92 17.66 -3.41
CA GLY A 522 9.33 16.82 -4.53
C GLY A 522 8.90 17.33 -5.91
N LEU A 523 8.03 18.35 -5.94
CA LEU A 523 7.54 19.01 -7.15
C LEU A 523 7.73 20.51 -6.97
N GLY A 524 8.96 20.98 -7.15
CA GLY A 524 9.30 22.38 -6.88
C GLY A 524 10.79 22.67 -6.93
N GLY A 525 11.50 22.18 -7.95
CA GLY A 525 12.78 22.76 -8.35
C GLY A 525 12.55 24.13 -8.99
N GLY A 526 12.07 25.09 -8.18
CA GLY A 526 12.02 26.48 -8.57
C GLY A 526 13.45 26.98 -8.72
N MET A 527 13.85 27.19 -9.97
CA MET A 527 15.00 28.00 -10.34
C MET A 527 15.04 29.25 -9.44
N PRO A 528 16.18 29.63 -8.82
CA PRO A 528 16.26 30.88 -8.08
C PRO A 528 15.88 32.02 -9.03
N GLY A 529 14.74 32.65 -8.75
CA GLY A 529 14.27 33.81 -9.48
C GLY A 529 15.36 34.87 -9.47
N GLY A 530 15.80 35.26 -10.67
CA GLY A 530 16.75 36.33 -10.87
C GLY A 530 16.19 37.62 -10.25
N SER A 531 16.88 38.10 -9.22
CA SER A 531 16.67 39.43 -8.67
C SER A 531 17.17 40.46 -9.68
N GLY A 532 16.27 40.98 -10.50
CA GLY A 532 16.49 42.19 -11.30
C GLY A 532 16.56 43.41 -10.39
N GLY A 533 17.76 43.97 -10.25
CA GLY A 533 18.00 45.33 -9.74
C GLY A 533 18.48 46.23 -10.88
N PRO A 534 18.04 47.50 -10.95
CA PRO A 534 18.22 48.34 -12.14
C PRO A 534 19.55 49.10 -12.16
N GLY A 535 20.11 49.25 -13.37
CA GLY A 535 20.99 50.37 -13.75
C GLY A 535 22.50 50.15 -13.57
N GLY A 536 23.24 50.11 -14.68
CA GLY A 536 24.70 50.22 -14.69
C GLY A 536 25.31 49.97 -16.08
N THR A 537 25.81 51.02 -16.70
CA THR A 537 26.41 51.08 -18.04
C THR A 537 27.86 50.55 -18.11
N ALA A 538 28.16 49.81 -19.20
CA ALA A 538 29.45 49.67 -19.92
C ALA A 538 30.61 48.84 -19.29
N PRO A 539 31.72 48.53 -20.03
CA PRO A 539 31.80 47.60 -21.18
C PRO A 539 33.00 46.62 -21.12
N GLY A 540 32.93 45.54 -21.92
CA GLY A 540 34.08 44.86 -22.58
C GLY A 540 34.99 43.92 -21.76
N SER A 541 35.16 42.69 -22.24
CA SER A 541 36.47 42.05 -22.43
C SER A 541 36.33 40.67 -23.08
N ASP A 542 37.08 40.50 -24.16
CA ASP A 542 37.31 39.27 -24.91
C ASP A 542 37.89 38.13 -24.05
N THR A 543 37.60 36.87 -24.41
CA THR A 543 38.65 35.82 -24.51
C THR A 543 38.17 34.58 -25.26
N ASP A 544 38.99 34.24 -26.24
CA ASP A 544 39.09 33.09 -27.14
C ASP A 544 38.62 31.69 -26.70
N GLY A 545 37.99 31.00 -27.67
CA GLY A 545 38.67 29.90 -28.37
C GLY A 545 38.40 28.46 -27.92
N SER A 546 37.65 27.71 -28.74
CA SER A 546 38.14 26.46 -29.36
C SER A 546 37.10 25.83 -30.29
N ASP A 547 37.53 25.60 -31.53
CA ASP A 547 36.85 24.91 -32.63
C ASP A 547 36.42 23.47 -32.32
N SER A 548 35.31 23.03 -32.93
CA SER A 548 35.26 21.77 -33.68
C SER A 548 34.03 21.71 -34.61
N THR A 549 34.32 21.79 -35.91
CA THR A 549 33.74 21.03 -37.06
C THR A 549 32.49 20.18 -36.76
N GLY A 550 31.35 20.30 -37.44
CA GLY A 550 31.14 20.48 -38.88
C GLY A 550 30.59 19.17 -39.47
N SER A 551 29.28 19.10 -39.74
CA SER A 551 28.70 18.19 -40.74
C SER A 551 27.29 18.67 -41.14
N ASP A 552 27.21 19.22 -42.35
CA ASP A 552 25.97 19.48 -43.08
C ASP A 552 25.30 18.16 -43.52
N SER A 553 23.98 18.11 -43.48
CA SER A 553 23.21 17.42 -44.51
C SER A 553 21.82 18.06 -44.67
N THR A 554 21.47 18.22 -45.93
CA THR A 554 20.39 19.01 -46.54
C THR A 554 19.04 18.29 -46.58
N GLY A 555 17.96 19.06 -46.39
CA GLY A 555 16.79 19.10 -47.28
C GLY A 555 15.64 18.11 -47.05
N SER A 556 14.45 18.64 -46.68
CA SER A 556 13.16 18.24 -47.25
C SER A 556 12.05 19.15 -46.72
N ASP A 557 11.47 19.94 -47.64
CA ASP A 557 10.26 20.74 -47.46
C ASP A 557 9.03 19.88 -47.18
N SER A 558 8.09 20.38 -46.36
CA SER A 558 6.64 20.15 -46.51
C SER A 558 5.84 21.17 -45.69
N ALA A 559 4.86 21.76 -46.37
CA ALA A 559 4.14 22.97 -46.03
C ALA A 559 3.10 22.82 -44.90
N GLY A 560 2.98 23.86 -44.07
CA GLY A 560 1.82 24.11 -43.21
C GLY A 560 0.94 25.24 -43.78
N PRO A 561 -0.39 25.21 -43.57
CA PRO A 561 -1.28 26.30 -43.99
C PRO A 561 -1.30 27.47 -42.98
N PRO A 562 -1.80 28.66 -43.38
CA PRO A 562 -1.26 29.95 -42.95
C PRO A 562 -1.93 30.58 -41.71
N ALA A 563 -1.16 31.44 -41.05
CA ALA A 563 -1.61 32.39 -40.04
C ALA A 563 -2.37 33.57 -40.66
N MET A 564 -3.33 34.12 -39.89
CA MET A 564 -4.02 35.40 -40.14
C MET A 564 -3.91 36.28 -38.87
N PRO A 565 -4.09 37.61 -39.00
CA PRO A 565 -3.13 38.58 -38.49
C PRO A 565 -3.54 39.34 -37.22
N ASP A 566 -2.52 40.03 -36.72
CA ASP A 566 -2.47 41.05 -35.68
C ASP A 566 -3.60 42.10 -35.76
N GLY A 567 -4.15 42.46 -34.60
CA GLY A 567 -5.22 43.45 -34.44
C GLY A 567 -5.11 44.15 -33.10
N THR A 568 -4.40 45.28 -33.11
CA THR A 568 -4.28 46.24 -32.02
C THR A 568 -5.58 47.01 -31.79
N SER A 569 -6.01 47.15 -30.53
CA SER A 569 -6.76 48.33 -30.06
C SER A 569 -6.63 48.49 -28.54
N ASP A 570 -6.27 49.71 -28.17
CA ASP A 570 -5.98 50.18 -26.81
C ASP A 570 -7.26 50.45 -25.99
N ALA A 571 -7.10 50.20 -24.67
CA ALA A 571 -7.59 50.95 -23.51
C ALA A 571 -9.09 51.20 -23.30
N GLU A 572 -9.63 50.63 -22.20
CA GLU A 572 -10.18 51.44 -21.12
C GLU A 572 -10.18 50.70 -19.77
N SER A 573 -10.03 51.49 -18.70
CA SER A 573 -9.56 51.14 -17.37
C SER A 573 -10.65 50.83 -16.34
N GLY A 574 -10.36 49.89 -15.44
CA GLY A 574 -10.63 50.04 -13.99
C GLY A 574 -11.72 49.16 -13.38
N THR A 575 -11.33 48.19 -12.53
CA THR A 575 -11.45 48.26 -11.05
C THR A 575 -11.13 46.92 -10.37
N GLY A 576 -10.13 46.94 -9.48
CA GLY A 576 -10.10 46.22 -8.19
C GLY A 576 -10.06 44.68 -8.14
N LEU A 577 -8.85 44.10 -8.12
CA LEU A 577 -8.58 42.81 -7.48
C LEU A 577 -8.52 42.96 -5.95
N PRO A 578 -8.91 41.93 -5.17
CA PRO A 578 -8.17 41.55 -3.99
C PRO A 578 -7.27 40.34 -4.29
N ALA A 579 -6.00 40.50 -3.97
CA ALA A 579 -5.02 39.43 -3.88
C ALA A 579 -5.33 38.48 -2.71
N GLY A 580 -5.01 37.20 -2.89
CA GLY A 580 -4.87 36.25 -1.79
C GLY A 580 -5.25 34.82 -2.14
N GLY A 581 -4.26 33.97 -2.37
CA GLY A 581 -4.45 32.53 -2.46
C GLY A 581 -3.41 31.84 -3.33
N ASP A 582 -2.20 31.65 -2.79
CA ASP A 582 -1.20 30.74 -3.35
C ASP A 582 -1.78 29.31 -3.37
N ALA A 583 -2.30 28.91 -4.54
CA ALA A 583 -2.63 27.52 -4.84
C ALA A 583 -1.39 26.83 -5.42
N THR A 584 -0.48 26.41 -4.53
CA THR A 584 0.61 25.50 -4.88
C THR A 584 0.05 24.08 -5.05
N GLY A 585 0.35 23.48 -6.20
CA GLY A 585 -0.24 22.24 -6.67
C GLY A 585 -0.01 21.03 -5.76
N GLY A 586 -1.11 20.54 -5.19
CA GLY A 586 -1.41 19.13 -5.05
C GLY A 586 -2.65 18.86 -5.90
N GLY A 587 -2.67 17.75 -6.65
CA GLY A 587 -3.84 17.35 -7.45
C GLY A 587 -5.04 17.10 -6.54
N GLY A 588 -5.81 18.16 -6.28
CA GLY A 588 -6.99 18.12 -5.44
C GLY A 588 -8.20 17.69 -6.25
N GLU A 589 -8.62 16.43 -6.10
CA GLU A 589 -10.02 16.02 -6.25
C GLU A 589 -10.82 16.69 -5.12
N SER A 590 -11.09 17.99 -5.26
CA SER A 590 -11.98 18.78 -4.40
C SER A 590 -12.86 19.75 -5.18
N ALA A 591 -12.99 19.56 -6.50
CA ALA A 591 -14.13 20.11 -7.22
C ALA A 591 -15.31 19.16 -6.97
N SER A 592 -16.02 19.34 -5.86
CA SER A 592 -17.32 18.70 -5.64
C SER A 592 -18.22 18.97 -6.84
N THR A 593 -18.95 17.96 -7.32
CA THR A 593 -19.90 18.13 -8.42
C THR A 593 -20.83 19.29 -8.10
N SER A 594 -20.96 20.24 -9.04
CA SER A 594 -21.81 21.41 -8.81
C SER A 594 -23.25 20.96 -8.54
N SER A 595 -23.97 21.64 -7.66
CA SER A 595 -25.38 21.28 -7.36
C SER A 595 -26.29 21.33 -8.60
N ALA A 596 -25.95 22.14 -9.61
CA ALA A 596 -26.67 22.20 -10.87
C ALA A 596 -26.42 20.95 -11.72
N LEU A 597 -25.16 20.50 -11.82
CA LEU A 597 -24.81 19.29 -12.56
C LEU A 597 -25.35 18.04 -11.85
N ALA A 598 -25.26 17.98 -10.52
CA ALA A 598 -25.80 16.86 -9.76
C ALA A 598 -27.29 16.67 -10.01
N LYS A 599 -28.08 17.75 -9.89
CA LYS A 599 -29.52 17.73 -10.20
C LYS A 599 -29.84 17.35 -11.64
N LEU A 600 -28.99 17.74 -12.60
CA LEU A 600 -29.16 17.37 -13.99
C LEU A 600 -29.05 15.84 -14.16
N LEU A 601 -28.03 15.24 -13.55
CA LEU A 601 -27.81 13.79 -13.63
C LEU A 601 -28.84 13.00 -12.84
N GLU A 602 -29.18 13.44 -11.62
CA GLU A 602 -30.22 12.84 -10.77
C GLU A 602 -31.61 12.81 -11.43
N ALA A 603 -31.88 13.70 -12.38
CA ALA A 603 -33.15 13.78 -13.08
C ALA A 603 -33.28 12.75 -14.22
N THR A 604 -32.21 12.02 -14.55
CA THR A 604 -32.20 11.03 -15.63
C THR A 604 -32.71 9.66 -15.15
N ASP A 605 -33.29 8.90 -16.08
CA ASP A 605 -33.73 7.51 -15.90
C ASP A 605 -33.07 6.54 -16.90
N THR A 606 -32.08 7.02 -17.64
CA THR A 606 -31.29 6.24 -18.59
C THR A 606 -30.34 5.27 -17.89
N LYS A 607 -29.83 4.31 -18.65
CA LYS A 607 -28.86 3.32 -18.15
C LYS A 607 -27.59 3.98 -17.63
N TRP A 608 -27.12 5.02 -18.29
CA TRP A 608 -26.05 5.90 -17.82
C TRP A 608 -26.51 7.36 -17.89
N ALA A 609 -26.58 8.01 -16.72
CA ALA A 609 -26.94 9.42 -16.61
C ALA A 609 -25.99 10.30 -17.42
N ALA A 610 -24.71 9.93 -17.47
CA ALA A 610 -23.72 10.57 -18.31
C ALA A 610 -22.64 9.61 -18.79
N ALA A 611 -21.90 10.04 -19.80
CA ALA A 611 -20.60 9.50 -20.17
C ALA A 611 -19.53 10.59 -20.04
N VAL A 612 -18.33 10.18 -19.62
CA VAL A 612 -17.20 11.08 -19.33
C VAL A 612 -15.90 10.33 -19.53
N ASP A 613 -14.86 11.07 -19.91
CA ASP A 613 -13.52 10.52 -20.08
C ASP A 613 -12.87 10.20 -18.72
N GLY A 614 -12.44 8.95 -18.58
CA GLY A 614 -11.64 8.46 -17.46
C GLY A 614 -12.46 8.08 -16.22
N SER A 615 -12.02 7.01 -15.55
CA SER A 615 -12.71 6.46 -14.38
C SER A 615 -12.76 7.38 -13.16
N GLN A 616 -11.79 8.28 -12.98
CA GLN A 616 -11.78 9.18 -11.82
C GLN A 616 -12.91 10.19 -11.88
N SER A 617 -13.12 10.78 -13.05
CA SER A 617 -14.18 11.75 -13.28
C SER A 617 -15.56 11.08 -13.15
N ALA A 618 -15.72 9.87 -13.70
CA ALA A 618 -16.94 9.08 -13.54
C ALA A 618 -17.23 8.75 -12.07
N ALA A 619 -16.23 8.24 -11.34
CA ALA A 619 -16.36 7.88 -9.93
C ALA A 619 -16.84 9.04 -9.05
N GLN A 620 -16.32 10.25 -9.28
CA GLN A 620 -16.74 11.43 -8.51
C GLN A 620 -18.20 11.79 -8.78
N LEU A 621 -18.64 11.74 -10.04
CA LEU A 621 -20.04 11.99 -10.40
C LEU A 621 -20.96 10.94 -9.78
N GLU A 622 -20.62 9.65 -9.90
CA GLU A 622 -21.41 8.53 -9.33
C GLU A 622 -21.62 8.67 -7.82
N LEU A 623 -20.55 9.03 -7.09
CA LEU A 623 -20.61 9.25 -5.64
C LEU A 623 -21.48 10.44 -5.25
N ASP A 624 -21.43 11.52 -6.04
CA ASP A 624 -22.14 12.77 -5.75
C ASP A 624 -23.63 12.71 -6.13
N THR A 625 -23.99 11.93 -7.16
CA THR A 625 -25.35 11.92 -7.73
C THR A 625 -26.10 10.62 -7.50
N ASP A 626 -25.43 9.57 -7.03
CA ASP A 626 -25.99 8.22 -6.90
C ASP A 626 -26.51 7.64 -8.23
N THR A 627 -26.00 8.10 -9.37
CA THR A 627 -26.33 7.61 -10.73
C THR A 627 -25.19 6.80 -11.34
N ALA A 628 -25.46 5.96 -12.35
CA ALA A 628 -24.42 5.29 -13.13
C ALA A 628 -23.82 6.23 -14.18
N VAL A 629 -22.50 6.18 -14.36
CA VAL A 629 -21.78 7.03 -15.31
C VAL A 629 -20.80 6.18 -16.14
N MET A 630 -20.83 6.32 -17.46
CA MET A 630 -19.94 5.57 -18.35
C MET A 630 -18.53 6.18 -18.37
N ALA A 631 -17.54 5.44 -17.90
CA ALA A 631 -16.13 5.84 -17.86
C ALA A 631 -15.39 5.51 -19.15
N ILE A 632 -15.49 6.38 -20.17
CA ILE A 632 -14.83 6.21 -21.46
C ILE A 632 -13.31 6.16 -21.28
N GLY A 633 -12.66 5.14 -21.84
CA GLY A 633 -11.21 4.99 -21.74
C GLY A 633 -10.71 4.46 -20.38
N GLY A 634 -11.60 4.22 -19.42
CA GLY A 634 -11.29 3.55 -18.17
C GLY A 634 -10.17 4.19 -17.34
N TRP A 635 -9.33 3.34 -16.74
CA TRP A 635 -8.26 3.74 -15.82
C TRP A 635 -6.94 4.04 -16.54
N SER A 636 -6.62 3.29 -17.60
CA SER A 636 -5.30 3.37 -18.24
C SER A 636 -5.35 3.37 -19.76
N SER A 637 -6.21 4.23 -20.34
CA SER A 637 -6.47 4.26 -21.79
C SER A 637 -7.03 2.94 -22.32
N ASP A 638 -7.96 2.35 -21.57
CA ASP A 638 -8.67 1.14 -21.97
C ASP A 638 -9.39 1.37 -23.31
N PRO A 639 -9.31 0.44 -24.28
CA PRO A 639 -9.91 0.61 -25.61
C PRO A 639 -11.42 0.33 -25.60
N THR A 640 -12.19 1.02 -24.74
CA THR A 640 -13.63 0.85 -24.60
C THR A 640 -14.31 2.16 -24.14
N PRO A 641 -15.55 2.46 -24.59
CA PRO A 641 -16.23 1.80 -25.71
C PRO A 641 -15.59 2.24 -27.02
N THR A 642 -15.67 1.46 -28.09
CA THR A 642 -15.34 1.97 -29.43
C THR A 642 -16.31 3.09 -29.82
N LEU A 643 -15.94 3.95 -30.78
CA LEU A 643 -16.84 5.00 -31.26
C LEU A 643 -18.18 4.43 -31.74
N ALA A 644 -18.16 3.31 -32.48
CA ALA A 644 -19.38 2.67 -32.97
C ALA A 644 -20.26 2.10 -31.84
N GLU A 645 -19.66 1.56 -30.78
CA GLU A 645 -20.40 1.12 -29.59
C GLU A 645 -21.03 2.30 -28.87
N PHE A 646 -20.29 3.40 -28.71
CA PHE A 646 -20.80 4.63 -28.11
C PHE A 646 -21.96 5.22 -28.92
N GLU A 647 -21.83 5.32 -30.24
CA GLU A 647 -22.90 5.77 -31.13
C GLU A 647 -24.16 4.89 -31.00
N ALA A 648 -23.99 3.57 -30.88
CA ALA A 648 -25.09 2.63 -30.69
C ALA A 648 -25.79 2.82 -29.34
N ASP A 649 -25.04 3.01 -28.25
CA ASP A 649 -25.60 3.27 -26.91
C ASP A 649 -26.36 4.61 -26.88
N VAL A 650 -25.83 5.64 -27.55
CA VAL A 650 -26.52 6.93 -27.70
C VAL A 650 -27.81 6.78 -28.51
N ALA A 651 -27.76 6.09 -29.66
CA ALA A 651 -28.92 5.85 -30.50
C ALA A 651 -30.00 4.97 -29.80
N ALA A 652 -29.59 4.10 -28.89
CA ALA A 652 -30.50 3.31 -28.06
C ALA A 652 -31.17 4.13 -26.93
N GLY A 653 -30.71 5.36 -26.69
CA GLY A 653 -31.16 6.19 -25.58
C GLY A 653 -30.59 5.75 -24.23
N ASP A 654 -29.49 4.99 -24.22
CA ASP A 654 -28.88 4.47 -22.99
C ASP A 654 -28.05 5.53 -22.24
N ILE A 655 -27.70 6.66 -22.90
CA ILE A 655 -26.85 7.73 -22.34
C ILE A 655 -27.55 9.09 -22.48
N SER A 656 -27.78 9.80 -21.37
CA SER A 656 -28.42 11.13 -21.43
C SER A 656 -27.46 12.26 -21.77
N TYR A 657 -26.29 12.30 -21.14
CA TYR A 657 -25.35 13.42 -21.26
C TYR A 657 -23.93 12.96 -21.57
N TYR A 658 -23.19 13.76 -22.32
CA TYR A 658 -21.72 13.67 -22.35
C TYR A 658 -21.15 14.88 -21.62
N ILE A 659 -20.30 14.65 -20.62
CA ILE A 659 -19.64 15.71 -19.84
C ILE A 659 -18.19 15.78 -20.30
N SER A 660 -17.83 16.90 -20.94
CA SER A 660 -16.46 17.13 -21.33
C SER A 660 -15.64 17.46 -20.08
N SER A 661 -14.60 16.67 -19.84
CA SER A 661 -13.59 17.02 -18.86
C SER A 661 -12.92 18.32 -19.30
N GLY A 662 -13.10 19.39 -18.53
CA GLY A 662 -12.37 20.64 -18.78
C GLY A 662 -10.86 20.39 -18.78
N THR A 663 -10.08 21.27 -19.41
CA THR A 663 -8.62 21.19 -19.62
C THR A 663 -7.75 21.14 -18.33
N GLY A 664 -8.35 20.88 -17.16
CA GLY A 664 -7.72 20.87 -15.84
C GLY A 664 -7.34 19.48 -15.33
N GLY A 665 -6.07 19.12 -15.52
CA GLY A 665 -5.23 18.58 -14.42
C GLY A 665 -5.36 17.13 -13.96
N GLY A 666 -6.23 16.30 -14.53
CA GLY A 666 -6.11 14.84 -14.44
C GLY A 666 -5.19 14.32 -15.53
N MET A 667 -4.54 13.16 -15.37
CA MET A 667 -3.89 12.48 -16.49
C MET A 667 -4.96 12.22 -17.56
N ALA A 668 -5.10 13.14 -18.52
CA ALA A 668 -5.79 12.89 -19.78
C ALA A 668 -4.96 11.80 -20.46
N SER A 669 -5.28 10.56 -20.12
CA SER A 669 -4.87 9.41 -20.90
C SER A 669 -5.68 9.55 -22.18
N GLY A 670 -5.15 10.32 -23.13
CA GLY A 670 -5.71 10.51 -24.45
C GLY A 670 -5.62 9.19 -25.18
N SER A 671 -6.48 8.23 -24.81
CA SER A 671 -6.70 7.07 -25.63
C SER A 671 -7.26 7.58 -26.95
N SER A 672 -6.86 6.96 -28.06
CA SER A 672 -7.39 7.32 -29.38
C SER A 672 -8.91 7.29 -29.43
N THR A 673 -9.51 6.47 -28.57
CA THR A 673 -10.95 6.26 -28.45
C THR A 673 -11.67 7.41 -27.74
N ALA A 674 -11.20 7.84 -26.57
CA ALA A 674 -11.81 8.97 -25.84
C ALA A 674 -11.78 10.25 -26.69
N SER A 675 -10.65 10.51 -27.34
CA SER A 675 -10.51 11.64 -28.28
C SER A 675 -11.46 11.55 -29.48
N ALA A 676 -11.67 10.34 -30.04
CA ALA A 676 -12.60 10.14 -31.15
C ALA A 676 -14.06 10.36 -30.74
N ILE A 677 -14.47 9.85 -29.58
CA ILE A 677 -15.82 10.04 -29.03
C ILE A 677 -16.06 11.51 -28.71
N SER A 678 -15.12 12.17 -28.03
CA SER A 678 -15.23 13.60 -27.71
C SER A 678 -15.39 14.45 -28.97
N ALA A 679 -14.58 14.19 -30.02
CA ALA A 679 -14.68 14.89 -31.29
C ALA A 679 -16.02 14.64 -32.01
N TRP A 680 -16.52 13.41 -31.97
CA TRP A 680 -17.83 13.07 -32.54
C TRP A 680 -18.97 13.76 -31.78
N VAL A 681 -18.96 13.73 -30.45
CA VAL A 681 -19.97 14.43 -29.63
C VAL A 681 -19.97 15.92 -29.94
N ALA A 682 -18.80 16.55 -29.97
CA ALA A 682 -18.68 17.98 -30.25
C ALA A 682 -19.12 18.37 -31.67
N ALA A 683 -19.08 17.43 -32.63
CA ALA A 683 -19.52 17.65 -34.00
C ALA A 683 -21.04 17.48 -34.18
N ASN A 684 -21.69 16.65 -33.37
CA ASN A 684 -23.10 16.28 -33.56
C ASN A 684 -24.05 16.91 -32.53
N TYR A 685 -23.56 17.36 -31.37
CA TYR A 685 -24.39 17.91 -30.28
C TYR A 685 -23.96 19.32 -29.89
N SER A 686 -24.93 20.11 -29.42
CA SER A 686 -24.68 21.47 -28.96
C SER A 686 -24.16 21.47 -27.52
N ALA A 687 -23.04 22.15 -27.30
CA ALA A 687 -22.47 22.33 -25.97
C ALA A 687 -23.30 23.33 -25.15
N THR A 688 -23.55 22.98 -23.89
CA THR A 688 -24.10 23.88 -22.86
C THR A 688 -23.18 23.93 -21.66
N THR A 689 -23.31 24.94 -20.81
CA THR A 689 -22.54 25.04 -19.56
C THR A 689 -23.45 24.83 -18.37
N VAL A 690 -23.19 23.79 -17.58
CA VAL A 690 -23.95 23.47 -16.36
C VAL A 690 -22.99 23.45 -15.18
N GLY A 691 -23.17 24.43 -14.28
CA GLY A 691 -22.35 24.57 -13.08
C GLY A 691 -20.84 24.64 -13.35
N GLY A 692 -20.46 25.27 -14.47
CA GLY A 692 -19.07 25.48 -14.87
C GLY A 692 -18.45 24.36 -15.71
N GLN A 693 -19.17 23.25 -15.96
CA GLN A 693 -18.72 22.17 -16.84
C GLN A 693 -19.44 22.22 -18.18
N THR A 694 -18.74 21.78 -19.24
CA THR A 694 -19.31 21.66 -20.59
C THR A 694 -20.09 20.35 -20.69
N VAL A 695 -21.39 20.45 -20.98
CA VAL A 695 -22.33 19.34 -21.05
C VAL A 695 -23.01 19.32 -22.41
N TYR A 696 -23.06 18.15 -23.03
CA TYR A 696 -23.78 17.88 -24.27
C TYR A 696 -24.98 16.99 -23.96
N ASP A 697 -26.17 17.38 -24.42
CA ASP A 697 -27.41 16.60 -24.26
C ASP A 697 -27.55 15.63 -25.43
N LEU A 698 -27.29 14.35 -25.16
CA LEU A 698 -27.32 13.28 -26.16
C LEU A 698 -28.74 12.80 -26.46
N SER A 699 -29.71 13.14 -25.60
CA SER A 699 -31.13 12.81 -25.80
C SER A 699 -31.83 13.72 -26.82
N SER A 700 -31.20 14.85 -27.13
CA SER A 700 -31.76 15.91 -28.00
C SER A 700 -31.45 15.74 -29.50
N GLY A 701 -30.71 14.70 -29.88
CA GLY A 701 -30.23 14.50 -31.26
C GLY A 701 -31.11 13.58 -32.11
N GLU A 702 -31.62 14.13 -33.22
CA GLU A 702 -31.76 13.45 -34.53
C GLU A 702 -30.83 14.12 -35.54
#